data_AF-A0A368F856-F1
#
_entry.id   AF-A0A368F856-F1
#
_cell.length_a   1.000
_cell.length_b   1.000
_cell.length_c   1.000
_cell.angle_alpha   90.00
_cell.angle_beta   90.00
_cell.angle_gamma   90.00
#
_symmetry.space_group_name_H-M   'P 1'
#
loop_
_entity.id
_entity.type
_entity.pdbx_description
1 polymer ?
#
loop_
_entity_poly.entity_id
_entity_poly.type
_entity_poly.pdbx_seq_one_letter_code
_entity_poly.pdbx_strand_id
1 'polypeptide(L)'
;MSLCRDDKFQDLKSFVDCHEKEHLSIYEQLLNDPERFTKYTRTIDTPDGPMLFDFSKHRISDETFEKLMEVARSRNVEMMRAAMFGGERINFTENRAVLHIALRNRSNTPICVDGKDVMPDVNRVLEHMKDFCHKIITGAWTGFTGKKITDVVNIGIGGSDLGPLMVSEALRHYQIGPNVHFVSNVDGTHIAEVTKKLNPETTLFIIASKTFTTQETITNAETAKEWFLKKAGDKSAVAKHFVALSTNVPKAQEFGIDPSNMFEFWDWVGGRYSLWSAIGLSIAVHVGFDNFQKLLEGAHAADQHFVNQPLEQNVPVIMAMLGVLYSNVYGAETHALLPYDQYLHRFAAYFQQGDMESNGKFVTREGYRVDYATGPIVWGEPGTNGQHAFYQLIHQGTRLIPCDFIAPAKTLNPVRNGLHHQILLANFLAQTEALMKGKTREEAEAELKAANTPADKIEKILPHKVFEGNRPTTSIVLPIVSPFTLGLLIALYEHKIFVQGVIWDINSYDQWGGVVLVVNLPLLMTDNTRRLELTNRPPEGILAAPLDEDNFFEWECLITGPEDTCFANGVFPARISFPQDYPLSPPKMRFTCDLFHPNIYQDGRVCISILHAPGDDPTGYESSSERWSPVQSIEKILLSVVSMLAEPNDESPANVNAAKMWREDRAQFEKIADNLVRKTLCLPQSES
;
A
#
# COMPACT_ATOMS: atom_id res chain seq x y z
N MET A 1 28.32 -1.49 -2.19
CA MET A 1 28.96 -0.14 -2.21
C MET A 1 27.90 0.96 -2.32
N SER A 2 27.87 1.94 -1.40
CA SER A 2 26.92 3.08 -1.43
C SER A 2 26.99 3.89 -2.73
N LEU A 3 25.83 4.38 -3.21
CA LEU A 3 25.75 5.28 -4.36
C LEU A 3 26.59 6.55 -4.16
N CYS A 4 26.59 7.13 -2.96
CA CYS A 4 27.39 8.33 -2.64
C CYS A 4 28.91 8.09 -2.67
N ARG A 5 29.35 6.82 -2.74
CA ARG A 5 30.76 6.42 -2.85
C ARG A 5 31.13 5.93 -4.25
N ASP A 6 30.19 5.94 -5.19
CA ASP A 6 30.46 5.60 -6.58
C ASP A 6 31.11 6.80 -7.29
N ASP A 7 32.31 6.62 -7.83
CA ASP A 7 33.09 7.70 -8.45
C ASP A 7 32.33 8.37 -9.61
N LYS A 8 31.56 7.59 -10.39
CA LYS A 8 30.76 8.12 -11.50
C LYS A 8 29.58 8.95 -11.01
N PHE A 9 28.96 8.53 -9.91
CA PHE A 9 27.90 9.33 -9.29
C PHE A 9 28.43 10.63 -8.66
N GLN A 10 29.61 10.59 -8.04
CA GLN A 10 30.27 11.79 -7.52
C GLN A 10 30.60 12.77 -8.65
N ASP A 11 31.15 12.29 -9.76
CA ASP A 11 31.43 13.09 -10.96
C ASP A 11 30.14 13.72 -11.53
N LEU A 12 29.08 12.94 -11.72
CA LEU A 12 27.76 13.46 -12.14
C LEU A 12 27.26 14.57 -11.21
N LYS A 13 27.26 14.31 -9.90
CA LYS A 13 26.72 15.24 -8.90
C LYS A 13 27.54 16.53 -8.87
N SER A 14 28.87 16.42 -8.84
CA SER A 14 29.77 17.57 -8.86
C SER A 14 29.63 18.38 -10.15
N PHE A 15 29.51 17.72 -11.30
CA PHE A 15 29.30 18.40 -12.57
C PHE A 15 28.01 19.22 -12.57
N VAL A 16 26.88 18.60 -12.20
CA VAL A 16 25.58 19.28 -12.15
C VAL A 16 25.58 20.42 -11.13
N ASP A 17 26.07 20.18 -9.90
CA ASP A 17 26.10 21.21 -8.84
C ASP A 17 26.97 22.41 -9.23
N CYS A 18 28.10 22.20 -9.93
CA CYS A 18 29.02 23.28 -10.30
C CYS A 18 28.65 24.02 -11.59
N HIS A 19 27.95 23.37 -12.54
CA HIS A 19 27.78 23.92 -13.90
C HIS A 19 26.32 24.10 -14.33
N GLU A 20 25.39 23.25 -13.87
CA GLU A 20 24.04 23.19 -14.48
C GLU A 20 22.90 23.51 -13.53
N LYS A 21 23.01 23.17 -12.24
CA LYS A 21 21.89 23.20 -11.30
C LYS A 21 21.20 24.55 -11.19
N GLU A 22 21.99 25.63 -11.15
CA GLU A 22 21.52 27.01 -11.03
C GLU A 22 21.41 27.75 -12.38
N HIS A 23 21.98 27.20 -13.45
CA HIS A 23 22.19 27.93 -14.72
C HIS A 23 21.48 27.31 -15.92
N LEU A 24 21.14 26.02 -15.87
CA LEU A 24 20.56 25.34 -17.01
C LEU A 24 19.06 25.69 -17.15
N SER A 25 18.74 26.36 -18.25
CA SER A 25 17.37 26.65 -18.68
C SER A 25 16.93 25.68 -19.77
N ILE A 26 15.88 24.90 -19.53
CA ILE A 26 15.30 23.98 -20.53
C ILE A 26 14.88 24.76 -21.78
N TYR A 27 14.30 25.94 -21.60
CA TYR A 27 13.80 26.77 -22.71
C TYR A 27 14.95 27.27 -23.59
N GLU A 28 16.04 27.76 -22.99
CA GLU A 28 17.22 28.21 -23.75
C GLU A 28 17.90 27.03 -24.48
N GLN A 29 17.98 25.87 -23.85
CA GLN A 29 18.53 24.66 -24.47
C GLN A 29 17.73 24.25 -25.72
N LEU A 30 16.39 24.33 -25.68
CA LEU A 30 15.55 24.06 -26.85
C LEU A 30 15.66 25.13 -27.95
N LEU A 31 15.86 26.40 -27.59
CA LEU A 31 16.06 27.47 -28.57
C LEU A 31 17.43 27.39 -29.26
N ASN A 32 18.46 27.03 -28.50
CA ASN A 32 19.85 27.05 -28.96
C ASN A 32 20.31 25.75 -29.62
N ASP A 33 19.64 24.62 -29.35
CA ASP A 33 19.88 23.33 -30.02
C ASP A 33 18.62 22.87 -30.77
N PRO A 34 18.50 23.19 -32.08
CA PRO A 34 17.37 22.77 -32.91
C PRO A 34 17.19 21.25 -32.98
N GLU A 35 18.25 20.47 -32.73
CA GLU A 35 18.21 19.00 -32.76
C GLU A 35 17.87 18.39 -31.40
N ARG A 36 17.65 19.20 -30.36
CA ARG A 36 17.40 18.71 -28.99
C ARG A 36 16.22 17.76 -28.93
N PHE A 37 15.11 18.07 -29.61
CA PHE A 37 13.97 17.13 -29.64
C PHE A 37 14.38 15.78 -30.21
N THR A 38 15.09 15.76 -31.34
CA THR A 38 15.59 14.53 -31.99
C THR A 38 16.54 13.75 -31.07
N LYS A 39 17.51 14.44 -30.44
CA LYS A 39 18.49 13.83 -29.54
C LYS A 39 17.85 13.19 -28.31
N TYR A 40 16.83 13.85 -27.74
CA TYR A 40 16.19 13.50 -26.48
C TYR A 40 14.79 12.92 -26.67
N THR A 41 14.61 12.14 -27.73
CA THR A 41 13.40 11.38 -28.01
C THR A 41 13.76 9.93 -28.35
N ARG A 42 12.93 8.98 -27.91
CA ARG A 42 12.98 7.59 -28.37
C ARG A 42 11.61 7.18 -28.90
N THR A 43 11.60 6.25 -29.85
CA THR A 43 10.38 5.64 -30.37
C THR A 43 10.43 4.14 -30.20
N ILE A 44 9.32 3.53 -29.81
CA ILE A 44 9.15 2.07 -29.79
C ILE A 44 8.02 1.72 -30.75
N ASP A 45 8.33 0.92 -31.76
CA ASP A 45 7.32 0.46 -32.72
C ASP A 45 6.32 -0.48 -32.03
N THR A 46 5.04 -0.26 -32.31
CA THR A 46 3.95 -1.12 -31.85
C THR A 46 3.03 -1.47 -33.03
N PRO A 47 2.21 -2.53 -32.93
CA PRO A 47 1.23 -2.86 -33.97
C PRO A 47 0.24 -1.73 -34.31
N ASP A 48 0.00 -0.80 -33.36
CA ASP A 48 -0.93 0.31 -33.52
C ASP A 48 -0.26 1.61 -34.03
N GLY A 49 1.06 1.59 -34.21
CA GLY A 49 1.90 2.75 -34.52
C GLY A 49 3.02 2.95 -33.49
N PRO A 50 3.98 3.85 -33.74
CA PRO A 50 5.07 4.09 -32.80
C PRO A 50 4.58 4.79 -31.53
N MET A 51 5.06 4.32 -30.37
CA MET A 51 5.01 5.07 -29.12
C MET A 51 6.17 6.06 -29.07
N LEU A 52 5.89 7.31 -28.71
CA LEU A 52 6.89 8.36 -28.50
C LEU A 52 7.23 8.48 -27.01
N PHE A 53 8.53 8.55 -26.71
CA PHE A 53 9.07 8.94 -25.41
C PHE A 53 9.95 10.18 -25.60
N ASP A 54 9.38 11.37 -25.33
CA ASP A 54 10.07 12.66 -25.39
C ASP A 54 10.51 13.07 -23.98
N PHE A 55 11.82 13.15 -23.78
CA PHE A 55 12.47 13.61 -22.56
C PHE A 55 13.34 14.86 -22.80
N SER A 56 13.08 15.59 -23.89
CA SER A 56 13.81 16.83 -24.25
C SER A 56 13.56 17.98 -23.28
N LYS A 57 12.42 17.97 -22.57
CA LYS A 57 12.01 18.98 -21.59
C LYS A 57 12.52 18.68 -20.18
N HIS A 58 13.71 18.10 -20.09
CA HIS A 58 14.43 17.85 -18.84
C HIS A 58 15.64 18.78 -18.71
N ARG A 59 16.02 19.04 -17.45
CA ARG A 59 17.24 19.79 -17.09
C ARG A 59 18.49 18.93 -17.29
N ILE A 60 18.81 18.64 -18.56
CA ILE A 60 19.97 17.83 -18.97
C ILE A 60 20.67 18.43 -20.19
N SER A 61 22.00 18.36 -20.21
CA SER A 61 22.86 18.53 -21.39
C SER A 61 23.36 17.17 -21.90
N ASP A 62 24.07 17.18 -23.04
CA ASP A 62 24.70 15.98 -23.61
C ASP A 62 25.69 15.35 -22.61
N GLU A 63 26.42 16.17 -21.85
CA GLU A 63 27.38 15.73 -20.83
C GLU A 63 26.69 15.14 -19.60
N THR A 64 25.62 15.77 -19.10
CA THR A 64 24.83 15.20 -17.99
C THR A 64 24.19 13.88 -18.39
N PHE A 65 23.68 13.77 -19.63
CA PHE A 65 23.10 12.53 -20.13
C PHE A 65 24.14 11.40 -20.24
N GLU A 66 25.34 11.70 -20.75
CA GLU A 66 26.44 10.75 -20.80
C GLU A 66 26.85 10.26 -19.40
N LYS A 67 27.06 11.18 -18.45
CA LYS A 67 27.40 10.85 -17.05
C LYS A 67 26.33 10.01 -16.37
N LEU A 68 25.04 10.26 -16.63
CA LEU A 68 23.96 9.40 -16.15
C LEU A 68 24.10 7.95 -16.65
N MET A 69 24.45 7.78 -17.93
CA MET A 69 24.67 6.43 -18.48
C MET A 69 25.93 5.78 -17.91
N GLU A 70 26.98 6.56 -17.62
CA GLU A 70 28.17 6.06 -16.91
C GLU A 70 27.83 5.53 -15.51
N VAL A 71 26.99 6.24 -14.75
CA VAL A 71 26.48 5.76 -13.45
C VAL A 71 25.69 4.46 -13.62
N ALA A 72 24.82 4.37 -14.62
CA ALA A 72 24.08 3.12 -14.87
C ALA A 72 25.02 1.92 -15.14
N ARG A 73 26.12 2.15 -15.85
CA ARG A 73 27.15 1.12 -16.10
C ARG A 73 27.95 0.79 -14.84
N SER A 74 28.41 1.79 -14.08
CA SER A 74 29.21 1.57 -12.85
C SER A 74 28.43 0.80 -11.77
N ARG A 75 27.10 1.00 -11.74
CA ARG A 75 26.18 0.31 -10.83
C ARG A 75 25.71 -1.06 -11.33
N ASN A 76 26.29 -1.56 -12.43
CA ASN A 76 26.05 -2.91 -12.97
C ASN A 76 24.59 -3.20 -13.35
N VAL A 77 23.86 -2.21 -13.90
CA VAL A 77 22.47 -2.37 -14.34
C VAL A 77 22.32 -3.53 -15.34
N GLU A 78 23.25 -3.66 -16.29
CA GLU A 78 23.19 -4.71 -17.32
C GLU A 78 23.38 -6.11 -16.75
N MET A 79 24.29 -6.26 -15.78
CA MET A 79 24.53 -7.53 -15.07
C MET A 79 23.30 -7.92 -14.26
N MET A 80 22.73 -7.00 -13.49
CA MET A 80 21.54 -7.28 -12.70
C MET A 80 20.33 -7.57 -13.58
N ARG A 81 20.19 -6.90 -14.73
CA ARG A 81 19.18 -7.20 -15.75
C ARG A 81 19.34 -8.64 -16.23
N ALA A 82 20.56 -9.04 -16.60
CA ALA A 82 20.83 -10.42 -17.02
C ALA A 82 20.49 -11.43 -15.92
N ALA A 83 20.80 -11.13 -14.66
CA ALA A 83 20.46 -11.97 -13.51
C ALA A 83 18.94 -12.14 -13.33
N MET A 84 18.15 -11.06 -13.48
CA MET A 84 16.68 -11.13 -13.44
C MET A 84 16.14 -12.04 -14.53
N PHE A 85 16.54 -11.81 -15.79
CA PHE A 85 16.06 -12.59 -16.94
C PHE A 85 16.60 -14.03 -16.95
N GLY A 86 17.74 -14.28 -16.30
CA GLY A 86 18.34 -15.59 -16.13
C GLY A 86 17.70 -16.43 -15.01
N GLY A 87 16.75 -15.89 -14.24
CA GLY A 87 16.10 -16.60 -13.13
C GLY A 87 16.94 -16.67 -11.86
N GLU A 88 17.98 -15.84 -11.72
CA GLU A 88 18.76 -15.76 -10.49
C GLU A 88 17.92 -15.23 -9.32
N ARG A 89 18.34 -15.58 -8.10
CA ARG A 89 17.64 -15.21 -6.86
C ARG A 89 17.96 -13.78 -6.44
N ILE A 90 17.57 -12.80 -7.27
CA ILE A 90 17.88 -11.38 -7.05
C ILE A 90 17.05 -10.75 -5.92
N ASN A 91 15.94 -11.37 -5.51
CA ASN A 91 15.24 -11.06 -4.25
C ASN A 91 16.00 -11.80 -3.12
N PHE A 92 17.08 -11.17 -2.68
CA PHE A 92 18.07 -11.79 -1.81
C PHE A 92 17.63 -11.93 -0.34
N THR A 93 16.69 -11.10 0.15
CA THR A 93 16.21 -11.20 1.54
C THR A 93 15.23 -12.35 1.75
N GLU A 94 14.47 -12.71 0.70
CA GLU A 94 13.57 -13.87 0.72
C GLU A 94 14.15 -15.09 -0.01
N ASN A 95 15.35 -14.96 -0.58
CA ASN A 95 16.02 -15.99 -1.37
C ASN A 95 15.15 -16.54 -2.54
N ARG A 96 14.56 -15.63 -3.32
CA ARG A 96 13.64 -15.93 -4.44
C ARG A 96 14.13 -15.37 -5.77
N ALA A 97 13.77 -16.06 -6.86
CA ALA A 97 13.84 -15.49 -8.19
C ALA A 97 12.77 -14.37 -8.37
N VAL A 98 12.91 -13.56 -9.41
CA VAL A 98 11.98 -12.48 -9.75
C VAL A 98 11.67 -12.55 -11.23
N LEU A 99 10.50 -13.10 -11.57
CA LEU A 99 10.24 -13.58 -12.93
C LEU A 99 8.87 -13.19 -13.48
N HIS A 100 8.37 -12.00 -13.16
CA HIS A 100 7.15 -11.48 -13.80
C HIS A 100 7.28 -11.42 -15.34
N ILE A 101 8.50 -11.27 -15.86
CA ILE A 101 8.83 -11.37 -17.29
C ILE A 101 8.54 -12.76 -17.89
N ALA A 102 8.60 -13.85 -17.10
CA ALA A 102 8.31 -15.20 -17.57
C ALA A 102 6.81 -15.38 -17.88
N LEU A 103 5.93 -14.72 -17.11
CA LEU A 103 4.48 -14.78 -17.27
C LEU A 103 4.00 -14.26 -18.63
N ARG A 104 4.82 -13.39 -19.24
CA ARG A 104 4.56 -12.74 -20.52
C ARG A 104 5.60 -13.08 -21.58
N ASN A 105 6.45 -14.07 -21.36
CA ASN A 105 7.46 -14.47 -22.32
C ASN A 105 6.82 -15.17 -23.54
N ARG A 106 6.52 -14.41 -24.58
CA ARG A 106 5.85 -14.91 -25.79
C ARG A 106 6.78 -15.71 -26.71
N SER A 107 8.09 -15.52 -26.57
CA SER A 107 9.09 -16.33 -27.28
C SER A 107 9.15 -17.78 -26.82
N ASN A 108 8.64 -18.07 -25.61
CA ASN A 108 8.81 -19.38 -24.94
C ASN A 108 10.27 -19.85 -24.82
N THR A 109 11.23 -18.93 -24.89
CA THR A 109 12.62 -19.24 -24.56
C THR A 109 12.68 -19.73 -23.11
N PRO A 110 13.33 -20.86 -22.81
CA PRO A 110 13.35 -21.43 -21.46
C PRO A 110 13.91 -20.45 -20.42
N ILE A 111 13.27 -20.39 -19.25
CA ILE A 111 13.75 -19.62 -18.10
C ILE A 111 13.78 -20.56 -16.91
N CYS A 112 14.97 -20.84 -16.38
CA CYS A 112 15.16 -21.86 -15.37
C CYS A 112 15.18 -21.27 -13.95
N VAL A 113 14.44 -21.90 -13.03
CA VAL A 113 14.59 -21.73 -11.58
C VAL A 113 14.97 -23.09 -10.99
N ASP A 114 16.08 -23.14 -10.24
CA ASP A 114 16.62 -24.39 -9.68
C ASP A 114 16.78 -25.52 -10.72
N GLY A 115 17.19 -25.15 -11.94
CA GLY A 115 17.40 -26.09 -13.05
C GLY A 115 16.13 -26.54 -13.78
N LYS A 116 14.94 -26.06 -13.41
CA LYS A 116 13.66 -26.38 -14.07
C LYS A 116 13.16 -25.17 -14.87
N ASP A 117 12.86 -25.37 -16.15
CA ASP A 117 12.17 -24.38 -16.97
C ASP A 117 10.74 -24.13 -16.45
N VAL A 118 10.39 -22.86 -16.23
CA VAL A 118 9.08 -22.45 -15.70
C VAL A 118 8.04 -22.25 -16.79
N MET A 119 8.45 -22.09 -18.06
CA MET A 119 7.53 -21.77 -19.16
C MET A 119 6.41 -22.80 -19.39
N PRO A 120 6.62 -24.12 -19.25
CA PRO A 120 5.53 -25.10 -19.37
C PRO A 120 4.42 -24.87 -18.34
N ASP A 121 4.79 -24.56 -17.10
CA ASP A 121 3.83 -24.33 -16.01
C ASP A 121 3.08 -23.00 -16.22
N VAL A 122 3.77 -21.95 -16.70
CA VAL A 122 3.16 -20.67 -17.12
C VAL A 122 2.10 -20.89 -18.20
N ASN A 123 2.47 -21.58 -19.29
CA ASN A 123 1.56 -21.79 -20.41
C ASN A 123 0.36 -22.68 -20.05
N ARG A 124 0.55 -23.66 -19.18
CA ARG A 124 -0.55 -24.49 -18.67
C ARG A 124 -1.61 -23.65 -17.95
N VAL A 125 -1.18 -22.73 -17.08
CA VAL A 125 -2.11 -21.83 -16.36
C VAL A 125 -2.79 -20.87 -17.33
N LEU A 126 -2.05 -20.30 -18.30
CA LEU A 126 -2.63 -19.43 -19.33
C LEU A 126 -3.70 -20.15 -20.17
N GLU A 127 -3.46 -21.40 -20.58
CA GLU A 127 -4.46 -22.17 -21.32
C GLU A 127 -5.68 -22.49 -20.43
N HIS A 128 -5.47 -22.80 -19.15
CA HIS A 128 -6.57 -22.99 -18.21
C HIS A 128 -7.41 -21.71 -18.06
N MET A 129 -6.78 -20.54 -17.95
CA MET A 129 -7.46 -19.25 -17.93
C MET A 129 -8.26 -19.02 -19.22
N LYS A 130 -7.68 -19.31 -20.38
CA LYS A 130 -8.34 -19.18 -21.68
C LYS A 130 -9.60 -20.01 -21.78
N ASP A 131 -9.53 -21.29 -21.39
CA ASP A 131 -10.67 -22.20 -21.36
C ASP A 131 -11.77 -21.68 -20.42
N PHE A 132 -11.39 -21.21 -19.24
CA PHE A 132 -12.33 -20.65 -18.28
C PHE A 132 -13.00 -19.38 -18.82
N CYS A 133 -12.22 -18.44 -19.36
CA CYS A 133 -12.73 -17.23 -19.99
C CYS A 133 -13.70 -17.55 -21.12
N HIS A 134 -13.37 -18.52 -21.97
CA HIS A 134 -14.25 -18.96 -23.04
C HIS A 134 -15.59 -19.47 -22.50
N LYS A 135 -15.58 -20.31 -21.46
CA LYS A 135 -16.81 -20.83 -20.84
C LYS A 135 -17.68 -19.73 -20.24
N ILE A 136 -17.07 -18.74 -19.57
CA ILE A 136 -17.78 -17.60 -18.97
C ILE A 136 -18.40 -16.70 -20.06
N ILE A 137 -17.60 -16.29 -21.04
CA ILE A 137 -18.02 -15.34 -22.09
C ILE A 137 -19.09 -15.95 -22.99
N THR A 138 -18.97 -17.23 -23.36
CA THR A 138 -19.99 -17.93 -24.17
C THR A 138 -21.26 -18.25 -23.38
N GLY A 139 -21.16 -18.35 -22.05
CA GLY A 139 -22.25 -18.82 -21.19
C GLY A 139 -22.35 -20.34 -21.10
N ALA A 140 -21.33 -21.08 -21.57
CA ALA A 140 -21.22 -22.50 -21.30
C ALA A 140 -21.03 -22.79 -19.79
N TRP A 141 -20.43 -21.84 -19.06
CA TRP A 141 -20.50 -21.82 -17.60
C TRP A 141 -21.78 -21.12 -17.14
N THR A 142 -22.57 -21.84 -16.35
CA THR A 142 -23.82 -21.32 -15.79
C THR A 142 -23.78 -21.30 -14.27
N GLY A 143 -24.47 -20.32 -13.68
CA GLY A 143 -24.74 -20.31 -12.25
C GLY A 143 -25.64 -21.46 -11.79
N PHE A 144 -25.96 -21.48 -10.50
CA PHE A 144 -26.68 -22.59 -9.88
C PHE A 144 -28.11 -22.78 -10.40
N THR A 145 -28.72 -21.73 -10.97
CA THR A 145 -30.04 -21.78 -11.63
C THR A 145 -29.97 -22.01 -13.15
N GLY A 146 -28.77 -22.29 -13.70
CA GLY A 146 -28.57 -22.49 -15.14
C GLY A 146 -28.47 -21.20 -15.95
N LYS A 147 -28.47 -20.02 -15.31
CA LYS A 147 -28.30 -18.73 -15.98
C LYS A 147 -26.84 -18.43 -16.29
N LYS A 148 -26.59 -17.71 -17.38
CA LYS A 148 -25.26 -17.20 -17.75
C LYS A 148 -24.76 -16.19 -16.70
N ILE A 149 -23.46 -16.22 -16.42
CA ILE A 149 -22.80 -15.24 -15.55
C ILE A 149 -22.81 -13.85 -16.23
N THR A 150 -23.26 -12.84 -15.49
CA THR A 150 -23.33 -11.42 -15.93
C THR A 150 -22.33 -10.54 -15.20
N ASP A 151 -21.92 -10.95 -14.00
CA ASP A 151 -21.08 -10.18 -13.10
C ASP A 151 -19.99 -11.05 -12.51
N VAL A 152 -18.79 -10.50 -12.42
CA VAL A 152 -17.62 -11.12 -11.79
C VAL A 152 -17.11 -10.19 -10.71
N VAL A 153 -16.90 -10.69 -9.51
CA VAL A 153 -16.37 -9.92 -8.37
C VAL A 153 -15.00 -10.47 -8.01
N ASN A 154 -13.96 -9.67 -8.19
CA ASN A 154 -12.61 -9.96 -7.72
C ASN A 154 -12.50 -9.54 -6.24
N ILE A 155 -12.22 -10.49 -5.36
CA ILE A 155 -11.97 -10.24 -3.94
C ILE A 155 -10.48 -10.45 -3.66
N GLY A 156 -9.77 -9.37 -3.34
CA GLY A 156 -8.33 -9.39 -3.08
C GLY A 156 -7.85 -8.01 -2.64
N ILE A 157 -6.65 -7.90 -2.08
CA ILE A 157 -6.10 -6.62 -1.62
C ILE A 157 -4.68 -6.39 -2.17
N GLY A 158 -4.28 -5.11 -2.28
CA GLY A 158 -2.97 -4.70 -2.77
C GLY A 158 -2.73 -5.19 -4.20
N GLY A 159 -1.70 -6.02 -4.39
CA GLY A 159 -1.33 -6.54 -5.71
C GLY A 159 -2.37 -7.46 -6.34
N SER A 160 -3.26 -8.04 -5.53
CA SER A 160 -4.37 -8.90 -5.98
C SER A 160 -5.63 -8.11 -6.38
N ASP A 161 -5.55 -6.77 -6.35
CA ASP A 161 -6.65 -5.84 -6.61
C ASP A 161 -6.25 -4.74 -7.61
N LEU A 162 -5.22 -3.96 -7.29
CA LEU A 162 -4.89 -2.73 -8.01
C LEU A 162 -4.56 -2.95 -9.49
N GLY A 163 -3.81 -4.00 -9.82
CA GLY A 163 -3.49 -4.35 -11.20
C GLY A 163 -4.74 -4.72 -12.01
N PRO A 164 -5.49 -5.75 -11.59
CA PRO A 164 -6.77 -6.11 -12.20
C PRO A 164 -7.77 -4.97 -12.35
N LEU A 165 -7.93 -4.14 -11.32
CA LEU A 165 -8.81 -2.96 -11.34
C LEU A 165 -8.33 -1.95 -12.38
N MET A 166 -7.07 -1.54 -12.32
CA MET A 166 -6.52 -0.53 -13.23
C MET A 166 -6.61 -0.96 -14.69
N VAL A 167 -6.25 -2.21 -15.00
CA VAL A 167 -6.27 -2.70 -16.38
C VAL A 167 -7.70 -2.86 -16.90
N SER A 168 -8.63 -3.33 -16.07
CA SER A 168 -10.05 -3.45 -16.49
C SER A 168 -10.67 -2.08 -16.76
N GLU A 169 -10.34 -1.06 -15.94
CA GLU A 169 -10.74 0.33 -16.19
C GLU A 169 -10.11 0.88 -17.48
N ALA A 170 -8.80 0.69 -17.64
CA ALA A 170 -8.02 1.17 -18.79
C ALA A 170 -8.51 0.58 -20.13
N LEU A 171 -8.95 -0.68 -20.10
CA LEU A 171 -9.37 -1.43 -21.29
C LEU A 171 -10.89 -1.61 -21.39
N ARG A 172 -11.69 -0.83 -20.66
CA ARG A 172 -13.15 -0.95 -20.65
C ARG A 172 -13.78 -0.85 -22.05
N HIS A 173 -13.18 -0.09 -22.97
CA HIS A 173 -13.64 -0.03 -24.37
C HIS A 173 -13.62 -1.39 -25.08
N TYR A 174 -12.74 -2.30 -24.66
CA TYR A 174 -12.56 -3.64 -25.22
C TYR A 174 -13.35 -4.73 -24.48
N GLN A 175 -14.28 -4.35 -23.59
CA GLN A 175 -15.11 -5.30 -22.87
C GLN A 175 -15.95 -6.12 -23.85
N ILE A 176 -15.86 -7.44 -23.73
CA ILE A 176 -16.72 -8.41 -24.44
C ILE A 176 -17.40 -9.40 -23.48
N GLY A 177 -16.93 -9.46 -22.22
CA GLY A 177 -17.42 -10.37 -21.20
C GLY A 177 -18.27 -9.68 -20.13
N PRO A 178 -18.45 -10.33 -18.96
CA PRO A 178 -19.28 -9.80 -17.88
C PRO A 178 -18.76 -8.48 -17.31
N ASN A 179 -19.61 -7.80 -16.55
CA ASN A 179 -19.18 -6.68 -15.72
C ASN A 179 -18.22 -7.19 -14.65
N VAL A 180 -17.16 -6.43 -14.37
CA VAL A 180 -16.23 -6.74 -13.28
C VAL A 180 -16.38 -5.73 -12.15
N HIS A 181 -16.32 -6.24 -10.94
CA HIS A 181 -16.37 -5.50 -9.69
C HIS A 181 -15.17 -5.90 -8.85
N PHE A 182 -14.73 -5.00 -7.98
CA PHE A 182 -13.54 -5.21 -7.15
C PHE A 182 -13.91 -4.95 -5.70
N VAL A 183 -13.53 -5.85 -4.80
CA VAL A 183 -13.72 -5.74 -3.36
C VAL A 183 -12.39 -6.02 -2.69
N SER A 184 -11.85 -5.02 -1.99
CA SER A 184 -10.53 -5.08 -1.40
C SER A 184 -10.48 -4.67 0.06
N ASN A 185 -10.98 -3.48 0.39
CA ASN A 185 -11.07 -2.99 1.76
C ASN A 185 -11.87 -3.94 2.68
N VAL A 186 -11.42 -4.09 3.94
CA VAL A 186 -12.14 -4.83 5.00
C VAL A 186 -13.30 -4.04 5.60
N ASP A 187 -13.37 -2.73 5.35
CA ASP A 187 -14.58 -1.94 5.60
C ASP A 187 -15.78 -2.60 4.91
N GLY A 188 -16.73 -3.08 5.72
CA GLY A 188 -17.90 -3.83 5.28
C GLY A 188 -18.77 -3.06 4.27
N THR A 189 -18.62 -1.74 4.20
CA THR A 189 -19.26 -0.91 3.17
C THR A 189 -18.91 -1.37 1.76
N HIS A 190 -17.66 -1.78 1.52
CA HIS A 190 -17.19 -2.15 0.18
C HIS A 190 -17.93 -3.36 -0.38
N ILE A 191 -17.94 -4.48 0.37
CA ILE A 191 -18.66 -5.69 -0.03
C ILE A 191 -20.18 -5.47 -0.04
N ALA A 192 -20.72 -4.71 0.91
CA ALA A 192 -22.15 -4.43 0.99
C ALA A 192 -22.66 -3.63 -0.23
N GLU A 193 -21.98 -2.56 -0.61
CA GLU A 193 -22.39 -1.72 -1.76
C GLU A 193 -22.24 -2.42 -3.11
N VAL A 194 -21.22 -3.27 -3.25
CA VAL A 194 -21.07 -4.12 -4.45
C VAL A 194 -22.22 -5.11 -4.51
N THR A 195 -22.39 -5.95 -3.49
CA THR A 195 -23.40 -7.04 -3.50
C THR A 195 -24.84 -6.55 -3.57
N LYS A 196 -25.17 -5.34 -3.10
CA LYS A 196 -26.49 -4.71 -3.26
C LYS A 196 -26.98 -4.64 -4.70
N LYS A 197 -26.07 -4.56 -5.67
CA LYS A 197 -26.38 -4.40 -7.10
C LYS A 197 -26.35 -5.73 -7.87
N LEU A 198 -26.01 -6.83 -7.20
CA LEU A 198 -25.71 -8.11 -7.83
C LEU A 198 -26.82 -9.13 -7.63
N ASN A 199 -26.87 -10.10 -8.54
CA ASN A 199 -27.78 -11.24 -8.45
C ASN A 199 -26.98 -12.53 -8.12
N PRO A 200 -27.25 -13.23 -7.00
CA PRO A 200 -26.56 -14.47 -6.65
C PRO A 200 -26.63 -15.55 -7.74
N GLU A 201 -27.66 -15.53 -8.60
CA GLU A 201 -27.83 -16.50 -9.69
C GLU A 201 -26.86 -16.30 -10.86
N THR A 202 -26.31 -15.10 -11.03
CA THR A 202 -25.51 -14.71 -12.21
C THR A 202 -24.18 -14.06 -11.84
N THR A 203 -23.76 -14.14 -10.57
CA THR A 203 -22.51 -13.55 -10.08
C THR A 203 -21.46 -14.60 -9.80
N LEU A 204 -20.26 -14.46 -10.36
CA LEU A 204 -19.10 -15.28 -10.04
C LEU A 204 -18.13 -14.50 -9.14
N PHE A 205 -17.58 -15.13 -8.11
CA PHE A 205 -16.56 -14.58 -7.23
C PHE A 205 -15.20 -15.19 -7.54
N ILE A 206 -14.19 -14.35 -7.69
CA ILE A 206 -12.78 -14.72 -7.85
C ILE A 206 -12.06 -14.34 -6.55
N ILE A 207 -11.59 -15.32 -5.80
CA ILE A 207 -10.86 -15.11 -4.54
C ILE A 207 -9.36 -15.07 -4.85
N ALA A 208 -8.78 -13.88 -4.81
CA ALA A 208 -7.40 -13.61 -5.20
C ALA A 208 -6.51 -13.46 -3.96
N SER A 209 -5.88 -14.55 -3.53
CA SER A 209 -4.95 -14.55 -2.39
C SER A 209 -3.89 -15.64 -2.53
N LYS A 210 -2.63 -15.23 -2.56
CA LYS A 210 -1.47 -16.14 -2.64
C LYS A 210 -1.48 -17.18 -1.53
N THR A 211 -1.62 -16.73 -0.28
CA THR A 211 -1.61 -17.61 0.90
C THR A 211 -2.97 -18.22 1.20
N PHE A 212 -4.05 -17.61 0.69
CA PHE A 212 -5.44 -17.92 1.05
C PHE A 212 -5.72 -17.75 2.55
N THR A 213 -4.96 -16.88 3.21
CA THR A 213 -5.07 -16.59 4.65
C THR A 213 -5.10 -15.10 4.97
N THR A 214 -5.04 -14.23 3.95
CA THR A 214 -5.10 -12.78 4.12
C THR A 214 -6.43 -12.39 4.76
N GLN A 215 -6.38 -11.79 5.95
CA GLN A 215 -7.56 -11.55 6.79
C GLN A 215 -8.66 -10.81 6.03
N GLU A 216 -8.33 -9.66 5.43
CA GLU A 216 -9.28 -8.82 4.69
C GLU A 216 -9.93 -9.57 3.53
N THR A 217 -9.13 -10.34 2.78
CA THR A 217 -9.62 -11.11 1.63
C THR A 217 -10.52 -12.26 2.06
N ILE A 218 -10.14 -13.01 3.10
CA ILE A 218 -10.91 -14.17 3.57
C ILE A 218 -12.20 -13.71 4.27
N THR A 219 -12.18 -12.66 5.09
CA THR A 219 -13.40 -12.09 5.70
C THR A 219 -14.38 -11.62 4.63
N ASN A 220 -13.90 -10.94 3.58
CA ASN A 220 -14.75 -10.56 2.44
C ASN A 220 -15.27 -11.77 1.66
N ALA A 221 -14.44 -12.79 1.43
CA ALA A 221 -14.83 -14.01 0.74
C ALA A 221 -15.90 -14.79 1.52
N GLU A 222 -15.76 -14.92 2.83
CA GLU A 222 -16.75 -15.56 3.70
C GLU A 222 -18.06 -14.78 3.74
N THR A 223 -17.99 -13.44 3.79
CA THR A 223 -19.17 -12.56 3.69
C THR A 223 -19.89 -12.75 2.36
N ALA A 224 -19.16 -12.81 1.24
CA ALA A 224 -19.72 -13.08 -0.07
C ALA A 224 -20.34 -14.49 -0.17
N LYS A 225 -19.69 -15.49 0.44
CA LYS A 225 -20.22 -16.86 0.52
C LYS A 225 -21.51 -16.93 1.33
N GLU A 226 -21.58 -16.24 2.46
CA GLU A 226 -22.79 -16.15 3.27
C GLU A 226 -23.93 -15.48 2.49
N TRP A 227 -23.65 -14.32 1.85
CA TRP A 227 -24.59 -13.62 0.99
C TRP A 227 -25.13 -14.52 -0.13
N PHE A 228 -24.25 -15.28 -0.79
CA PHE A 228 -24.62 -16.22 -1.84
C PHE A 228 -25.49 -17.36 -1.31
N LEU A 229 -25.09 -18.00 -0.21
CA LEU A 229 -25.78 -19.14 0.37
C LEU A 229 -27.16 -18.80 0.94
N LYS A 230 -27.37 -17.55 1.40
CA LYS A 230 -28.71 -17.05 1.78
C LYS A 230 -29.73 -17.21 0.65
N LYS A 231 -29.30 -17.14 -0.61
CA LYS A 231 -30.17 -17.32 -1.78
C LYS A 231 -30.09 -18.73 -2.38
N ALA A 232 -28.89 -19.30 -2.48
CA ALA A 232 -28.69 -20.59 -3.13
C ALA A 232 -29.21 -21.77 -2.30
N GLY A 233 -29.11 -21.70 -0.96
CA GLY A 233 -29.58 -22.74 -0.04
C GLY A 233 -28.79 -24.06 -0.09
N ASP A 234 -27.86 -24.23 -1.02
CA ASP A 234 -27.07 -25.44 -1.21
C ASP A 234 -25.56 -25.12 -1.25
N LYS A 235 -24.80 -25.78 -0.36
CA LYS A 235 -23.34 -25.63 -0.29
C LYS A 235 -22.64 -26.15 -1.55
N SER A 236 -23.21 -27.11 -2.27
CA SER A 236 -22.63 -27.62 -3.52
C SER A 236 -22.59 -26.56 -4.62
N ALA A 237 -23.47 -25.56 -4.55
CA ALA A 237 -23.52 -24.46 -5.51
C ALA A 237 -22.31 -23.53 -5.45
N VAL A 238 -21.53 -23.55 -4.35
CA VAL A 238 -20.31 -22.73 -4.18
C VAL A 238 -19.31 -23.01 -5.31
N ALA A 239 -19.14 -24.27 -5.72
CA ALA A 239 -18.22 -24.66 -6.80
C ALA A 239 -18.55 -24.02 -8.15
N LYS A 240 -19.79 -23.55 -8.37
CA LYS A 240 -20.21 -22.85 -9.60
C LYS A 240 -20.03 -21.34 -9.54
N HIS A 241 -19.83 -20.79 -8.35
CA HIS A 241 -19.85 -19.35 -8.08
C HIS A 241 -18.58 -18.83 -7.43
N PHE A 242 -17.62 -19.69 -7.06
CA PHE A 242 -16.36 -19.31 -6.45
C PHE A 242 -15.19 -20.02 -7.12
N VAL A 243 -14.17 -19.25 -7.50
CA VAL A 243 -12.88 -19.73 -8.00
C VAL A 243 -11.75 -19.11 -7.20
N ALA A 244 -10.58 -19.75 -7.18
CA ALA A 244 -9.43 -19.30 -6.40
C ALA A 244 -8.22 -19.00 -7.28
N LEU A 245 -7.53 -17.90 -7.00
CA LEU A 245 -6.20 -17.60 -7.53
C LEU A 245 -5.22 -17.76 -6.37
N SER A 246 -4.58 -18.91 -6.27
CA SER A 246 -3.81 -19.27 -5.07
C SER A 246 -2.83 -20.42 -5.31
N THR A 247 -1.89 -20.59 -4.37
CA THR A 247 -1.03 -21.77 -4.26
C THR A 247 -1.47 -22.73 -3.15
N ASN A 248 -2.48 -22.36 -2.34
CA ASN A 248 -2.87 -23.10 -1.15
C ASN A 248 -4.12 -23.96 -1.40
N VAL A 249 -3.92 -25.11 -2.05
CA VAL A 249 -5.00 -26.05 -2.40
C VAL A 249 -5.83 -26.47 -1.17
N PRO A 250 -5.22 -26.87 -0.04
CA PRO A 250 -6.01 -27.29 1.13
C PRO A 250 -6.97 -26.23 1.64
N LYS A 251 -6.53 -24.95 1.72
CA LYS A 251 -7.38 -23.86 2.20
C LYS A 251 -8.50 -23.48 1.22
N ALA A 252 -8.22 -23.52 -0.08
CA ALA A 252 -9.25 -23.30 -1.10
C ALA A 252 -10.32 -24.41 -1.06
N GLN A 253 -9.92 -25.67 -0.89
CA GLN A 253 -10.85 -26.79 -0.73
C GLN A 253 -11.67 -26.69 0.56
N GLU A 254 -11.03 -26.33 1.68
CA GLU A 254 -11.71 -26.08 2.97
C GLU A 254 -12.79 -24.99 2.83
N PHE A 255 -12.53 -23.96 2.03
CA PHE A 255 -13.51 -22.92 1.73
C PHE A 255 -14.72 -23.42 0.92
N GLY A 256 -14.54 -24.49 0.13
CA GLY A 256 -15.55 -25.10 -0.74
C GLY A 256 -15.32 -24.91 -2.24
N ILE A 257 -14.12 -24.47 -2.65
CA ILE A 257 -13.77 -24.29 -4.06
C ILE A 257 -13.29 -25.62 -4.65
N ASP A 258 -13.79 -25.93 -5.85
CA ASP A 258 -13.34 -27.09 -6.62
C ASP A 258 -11.86 -26.91 -7.03
N PRO A 259 -10.98 -27.91 -6.81
CA PRO A 259 -9.57 -27.82 -7.24
C PRO A 259 -9.38 -27.50 -8.72
N SER A 260 -10.30 -27.93 -9.59
CA SER A 260 -10.28 -27.60 -11.02
C SER A 260 -10.56 -26.13 -11.30
N ASN A 261 -11.10 -25.39 -10.33
CA ASN A 261 -11.35 -23.94 -10.40
C ASN A 261 -10.27 -23.14 -9.65
N MET A 262 -9.11 -23.75 -9.42
CA MET A 262 -7.96 -23.07 -8.84
C MET A 262 -6.94 -22.75 -9.94
N PHE A 263 -6.46 -21.52 -9.92
CA PHE A 263 -5.47 -20.99 -10.85
C PHE A 263 -4.20 -20.68 -10.08
N GLU A 264 -3.17 -21.47 -10.34
CA GLU A 264 -1.90 -21.42 -9.62
C GLU A 264 -1.00 -20.28 -10.14
N PHE A 265 -0.13 -19.80 -9.26
CA PHE A 265 1.00 -18.95 -9.61
C PHE A 265 2.15 -19.23 -8.64
N TRP A 266 3.29 -18.55 -8.77
CA TRP A 266 4.52 -18.98 -8.08
C TRP A 266 5.04 -17.96 -7.05
N ASP A 267 5.99 -18.40 -6.23
CA ASP A 267 6.58 -17.56 -5.19
C ASP A 267 7.37 -16.37 -5.75
N TRP A 268 8.05 -16.55 -6.89
CA TRP A 268 8.77 -15.55 -7.67
C TRP A 268 7.86 -14.51 -8.36
N VAL A 269 6.55 -14.68 -8.28
CA VAL A 269 5.56 -13.65 -8.65
C VAL A 269 5.30 -12.77 -7.42
N GLY A 270 5.89 -11.59 -7.43
CA GLY A 270 5.60 -10.53 -6.45
C GLY A 270 4.19 -9.97 -6.66
N GLY A 271 3.47 -9.66 -5.57
CA GLY A 271 2.07 -9.25 -5.64
C GLY A 271 1.83 -8.04 -6.55
N ARG A 272 2.64 -6.98 -6.41
CA ARG A 272 2.56 -5.76 -7.25
C ARG A 272 2.95 -5.95 -8.72
N TYR A 273 3.52 -7.11 -9.08
CA TYR A 273 3.90 -7.51 -10.43
C TYR A 273 3.08 -8.72 -10.94
N SER A 274 1.92 -8.98 -10.35
CA SER A 274 1.20 -10.26 -10.52
C SER A 274 0.10 -10.25 -11.58
N LEU A 275 -0.33 -9.09 -12.08
CA LEU A 275 -1.47 -8.98 -13.02
C LEU A 275 -1.32 -9.79 -14.31
N TRP A 276 -0.08 -10.16 -14.66
CA TRP A 276 0.27 -10.99 -15.82
C TRP A 276 0.00 -12.49 -15.61
N SER A 277 -0.19 -12.92 -14.36
CA SER A 277 -0.40 -14.31 -13.95
C SER A 277 -1.90 -14.66 -13.89
N ALA A 278 -2.23 -15.75 -13.19
CA ALA A 278 -3.58 -16.08 -12.75
C ALA A 278 -4.34 -14.89 -12.14
N ILE A 279 -3.66 -13.98 -11.43
CA ILE A 279 -4.26 -12.74 -10.88
C ILE A 279 -4.99 -11.90 -11.95
N GLY A 280 -4.54 -11.97 -13.21
CA GLY A 280 -5.19 -11.31 -14.34
C GLY A 280 -6.49 -11.97 -14.83
N LEU A 281 -7.01 -13.01 -14.16
CA LEU A 281 -8.21 -13.72 -14.62
C LEU A 281 -9.43 -12.80 -14.77
N SER A 282 -9.63 -11.87 -13.84
CA SER A 282 -10.71 -10.87 -13.92
C SER A 282 -10.57 -9.95 -15.14
N ILE A 283 -9.34 -9.58 -15.52
CA ILE A 283 -9.05 -8.86 -16.76
C ILE A 283 -9.45 -9.73 -17.96
N ALA A 284 -8.96 -10.97 -18.01
CA ALA A 284 -9.15 -11.87 -19.14
C ALA A 284 -10.63 -12.22 -19.38
N VAL A 285 -11.43 -12.41 -18.32
CA VAL A 285 -12.88 -12.61 -18.49
C VAL A 285 -13.59 -11.35 -18.95
N HIS A 286 -13.13 -10.15 -18.57
CA HIS A 286 -13.75 -8.89 -18.92
C HIS A 286 -13.53 -8.51 -20.40
N VAL A 287 -12.28 -8.51 -20.84
CA VAL A 287 -11.89 -8.06 -22.20
C VAL A 287 -11.67 -9.21 -23.18
N GLY A 288 -11.78 -10.46 -22.73
CA GLY A 288 -11.49 -11.65 -23.53
C GLY A 288 -10.01 -12.03 -23.53
N PHE A 289 -9.75 -13.33 -23.68
CA PHE A 289 -8.38 -13.86 -23.59
C PHE A 289 -7.47 -13.37 -24.73
N ASP A 290 -8.00 -13.13 -25.93
CA ASP A 290 -7.21 -12.57 -27.04
C ASP A 290 -6.66 -11.18 -26.72
N ASN A 291 -7.45 -10.33 -26.04
CA ASN A 291 -7.00 -9.02 -25.59
C ASN A 291 -6.04 -9.14 -24.41
N PHE A 292 -6.27 -10.07 -23.48
CA PHE A 292 -5.31 -10.37 -22.42
C PHE A 292 -3.96 -10.87 -22.98
N GLN A 293 -3.98 -11.68 -24.04
CA GLN A 293 -2.77 -12.11 -24.72
C GLN A 293 -2.03 -10.93 -25.36
N LYS A 294 -2.73 -10.00 -26.03
CA LYS A 294 -2.12 -8.77 -26.58
C LYS A 294 -1.50 -7.91 -25.48
N LEU A 295 -2.11 -7.85 -24.29
CA LEU A 295 -1.54 -7.19 -23.11
C LEU A 295 -0.20 -7.83 -22.72
N LEU A 296 -0.12 -9.16 -22.66
CA LEU A 296 1.13 -9.87 -22.42
C LEU A 296 2.17 -9.63 -23.53
N GLU A 297 1.75 -9.61 -24.80
CA GLU A 297 2.62 -9.34 -25.96
C GLU A 297 3.23 -7.93 -25.92
N GLY A 298 2.45 -6.92 -25.53
CA GLY A 298 2.96 -5.56 -25.37
C GLY A 298 4.01 -5.47 -24.27
N ALA A 299 3.74 -6.11 -23.14
CA ALA A 299 4.68 -6.15 -22.02
C ALA A 299 5.96 -6.95 -22.38
N HIS A 300 5.83 -8.02 -23.17
CA HIS A 300 6.98 -8.73 -23.73
C HIS A 300 7.82 -7.87 -24.67
N ALA A 301 7.18 -7.01 -25.47
CA ALA A 301 7.90 -6.08 -26.34
C ALA A 301 8.73 -5.08 -25.52
N ALA A 302 8.23 -4.61 -24.38
CA ALA A 302 9.00 -3.79 -23.44
C ALA A 302 10.18 -4.58 -22.84
N ASP A 303 9.96 -5.87 -22.49
CA ASP A 303 11.04 -6.74 -22.00
C ASP A 303 12.15 -6.89 -23.05
N GLN A 304 11.80 -7.14 -24.30
CA GLN A 304 12.76 -7.24 -25.41
C GLN A 304 13.48 -5.91 -25.67
N HIS A 305 12.76 -4.79 -25.60
CA HIS A 305 13.38 -3.47 -25.68
C HIS A 305 14.39 -3.26 -24.54
N PHE A 306 14.02 -3.60 -23.31
CA PHE A 306 14.88 -3.45 -22.14
C PHE A 306 16.14 -4.31 -22.19
N VAL A 307 16.06 -5.52 -22.74
CA VAL A 307 17.21 -6.42 -22.89
C VAL A 307 18.13 -6.02 -24.05
N ASN A 308 17.56 -5.67 -25.20
CA ASN A 308 18.32 -5.58 -26.44
C ASN A 308 18.85 -4.18 -26.77
N GLN A 309 18.29 -3.11 -26.17
CA GLN A 309 18.76 -1.75 -26.45
C GLN A 309 19.95 -1.35 -25.58
N PRO A 310 20.95 -0.64 -26.15
CA PRO A 310 22.00 -0.01 -25.37
C PRO A 310 21.42 1.05 -24.43
N LEU A 311 22.05 1.27 -23.27
CA LEU A 311 21.46 2.05 -22.16
C LEU A 311 20.96 3.44 -22.58
N GLU A 312 21.72 4.13 -23.42
CA GLU A 312 21.41 5.44 -23.99
C GLU A 312 20.21 5.46 -24.97
N GLN A 313 19.79 4.30 -25.48
CA GLN A 313 18.58 4.12 -26.30
C GLN A 313 17.44 3.44 -25.54
N ASN A 314 17.70 3.04 -24.30
CA ASN A 314 16.83 2.16 -23.52
C ASN A 314 15.87 2.98 -22.65
N VAL A 315 14.66 3.23 -23.17
CA VAL A 315 13.56 3.96 -22.50
C VAL A 315 13.46 3.74 -20.98
N PRO A 316 13.27 2.52 -20.43
CA PRO A 316 13.15 2.35 -18.97
C PRO A 316 14.43 2.71 -18.20
N VAL A 317 15.62 2.55 -18.79
CA VAL A 317 16.88 3.02 -18.18
C VAL A 317 16.92 4.55 -18.14
N ILE A 318 16.54 5.22 -19.23
CA ILE A 318 16.49 6.68 -19.28
C ILE A 318 15.47 7.21 -18.26
N MET A 319 14.27 6.63 -18.20
CA MET A 319 13.25 6.95 -17.19
C MET A 319 13.80 6.84 -15.77
N ALA A 320 14.54 5.75 -15.48
CA ALA A 320 15.12 5.51 -14.17
C ALA A 320 16.18 6.55 -13.82
N MET A 321 17.10 6.82 -14.74
CA MET A 321 18.21 7.74 -14.52
C MET A 321 17.77 9.20 -14.41
N LEU A 322 16.71 9.61 -15.13
CA LEU A 322 16.07 10.92 -14.89
C LEU A 322 15.52 10.99 -13.46
N GLY A 323 14.88 9.93 -12.96
CA GLY A 323 14.43 9.86 -11.58
C GLY A 323 15.58 9.93 -10.56
N VAL A 324 16.70 9.25 -10.82
CA VAL A 324 17.93 9.32 -9.99
C VAL A 324 18.50 10.74 -9.99
N LEU A 325 18.57 11.41 -11.15
CA LEU A 325 18.99 12.81 -11.25
C LEU A 325 18.13 13.69 -10.33
N TYR A 326 16.80 13.60 -10.43
CA TYR A 326 15.94 14.48 -9.65
C TYR A 326 15.92 14.14 -8.17
N SER A 327 15.86 12.86 -7.80
CA SER A 327 15.84 12.43 -6.40
C SER A 327 17.19 12.71 -5.71
N ASN A 328 18.30 12.29 -6.32
CA ASN A 328 19.60 12.26 -5.65
C ASN A 328 20.47 13.50 -5.90
N VAL A 329 20.20 14.29 -6.96
CA VAL A 329 20.97 15.52 -7.26
C VAL A 329 20.14 16.78 -7.03
N TYR A 330 18.90 16.83 -7.51
CA TYR A 330 18.01 17.98 -7.31
C TYR A 330 17.16 17.92 -6.02
N GLY A 331 17.10 16.77 -5.34
CA GLY A 331 16.36 16.61 -4.09
C GLY A 331 14.83 16.60 -4.24
N ALA A 332 14.30 16.23 -5.40
CA ALA A 332 12.87 16.09 -5.62
C ALA A 332 12.31 14.86 -4.88
N GLU A 333 11.41 15.08 -3.92
CA GLU A 333 10.83 14.00 -3.10
C GLU A 333 9.71 13.24 -3.82
N THR A 334 9.11 13.80 -4.88
CA THR A 334 7.88 13.28 -5.50
C THR A 334 8.01 13.14 -7.01
N HIS A 335 7.30 12.19 -7.59
CA HIS A 335 7.19 11.99 -9.04
C HIS A 335 5.71 11.91 -9.46
N ALA A 336 5.27 12.79 -10.35
CA ALA A 336 3.87 12.88 -10.75
C ALA A 336 3.57 12.08 -12.03
N LEU A 337 2.53 11.25 -12.03
CA LEU A 337 2.04 10.53 -13.21
C LEU A 337 0.69 11.12 -13.65
N LEU A 338 0.67 11.77 -14.82
CA LEU A 338 -0.44 12.63 -15.25
C LEU A 338 -1.00 12.15 -16.60
N PRO A 339 -1.81 11.07 -16.62
CA PRO A 339 -2.41 10.58 -17.85
C PRO A 339 -3.52 11.50 -18.34
N TYR A 340 -3.43 12.00 -19.56
CA TYR A 340 -4.49 12.69 -20.30
C TYR A 340 -5.36 11.65 -20.99
N ASP A 341 -5.91 10.75 -20.18
CA ASP A 341 -6.86 9.72 -20.59
C ASP A 341 -7.69 9.29 -19.37
N GLN A 342 -9.02 9.27 -19.51
CA GLN A 342 -9.91 8.99 -18.39
C GLN A 342 -9.97 7.50 -18.03
N TYR A 343 -9.72 6.60 -18.97
CA TYR A 343 -9.64 5.16 -18.68
C TYR A 343 -8.41 4.85 -17.80
N LEU A 344 -7.34 5.64 -17.91
CA LEU A 344 -6.12 5.52 -17.10
C LEU A 344 -6.23 6.16 -15.69
N HIS A 345 -7.43 6.44 -15.16
CA HIS A 345 -7.59 7.12 -13.87
C HIS A 345 -7.00 6.38 -12.66
N ARG A 346 -6.83 5.06 -12.73
CA ARG A 346 -6.17 4.25 -11.69
C ARG A 346 -4.69 4.00 -11.94
N PHE A 347 -4.12 4.52 -13.04
CA PHE A 347 -2.72 4.27 -13.42
C PHE A 347 -1.73 4.78 -12.36
N ALA A 348 -1.94 6.01 -11.87
CA ALA A 348 -1.10 6.57 -10.80
C ALA A 348 -1.20 5.75 -9.51
N ALA A 349 -2.41 5.34 -9.10
CA ALA A 349 -2.63 4.53 -7.91
C ALA A 349 -2.02 3.11 -8.03
N TYR A 350 -2.01 2.52 -9.21
CA TYR A 350 -1.30 1.25 -9.46
C TYR A 350 0.21 1.42 -9.24
N PHE A 351 0.81 2.48 -9.80
CA PHE A 351 2.24 2.75 -9.63
C PHE A 351 2.64 3.36 -8.29
N GLN A 352 1.70 3.85 -7.49
CA GLN A 352 1.93 4.09 -6.06
C GLN A 352 2.40 2.80 -5.38
N GLN A 353 1.68 1.69 -5.59
CA GLN A 353 2.15 0.41 -5.09
C GLN A 353 3.41 -0.06 -5.82
N GLY A 354 3.39 -0.04 -7.16
CA GLY A 354 4.48 -0.55 -7.99
C GLY A 354 5.84 0.06 -7.64
N ASP A 355 5.91 1.39 -7.51
CA ASP A 355 7.14 2.13 -7.25
C ASP A 355 7.45 2.20 -5.75
N MET A 356 6.51 2.69 -4.93
CA MET A 356 6.78 3.01 -3.52
C MET A 356 6.96 1.76 -2.65
N GLU A 357 6.19 0.69 -2.89
CA GLU A 357 6.37 -0.56 -2.14
C GLU A 357 7.67 -1.29 -2.55
N SER A 358 8.11 -1.08 -3.80
CA SER A 358 9.37 -1.63 -4.30
C SER A 358 10.57 -0.89 -3.73
N ASN A 359 10.61 0.43 -3.95
CA ASN A 359 11.81 1.24 -3.76
C ASN A 359 11.77 2.17 -2.54
N GLY A 360 10.67 2.19 -1.78
CA GLY A 360 10.58 2.85 -0.46
C GLY A 360 11.36 2.10 0.62
N LYS A 361 12.67 1.93 0.40
CA LYS A 361 13.59 1.14 1.20
C LYS A 361 14.75 2.00 1.69
N PHE A 362 15.39 1.57 2.78
CA PHE A 362 16.52 2.27 3.37
C PHE A 362 17.72 1.37 3.69
N VAL A 363 17.66 0.08 3.35
CA VAL A 363 18.73 -0.90 3.62
C VAL A 363 19.21 -1.49 2.30
N THR A 364 20.52 -1.54 2.10
CA THR A 364 21.16 -2.07 0.89
C THR A 364 21.31 -3.59 0.92
N ARG A 365 21.76 -4.18 -0.20
CA ARG A 365 22.09 -5.61 -0.33
C ARG A 365 23.13 -6.11 0.66
N GLU A 366 24.09 -5.27 1.01
CA GLU A 366 25.12 -5.57 2.01
C GLU A 366 24.63 -5.38 3.46
N GLY A 367 23.38 -4.95 3.67
CA GLY A 367 22.78 -4.76 4.99
C GLY A 367 23.06 -3.40 5.63
N TYR A 368 23.64 -2.45 4.90
CA TYR A 368 23.91 -1.10 5.40
C TYR A 368 22.71 -0.19 5.18
N ARG A 369 22.54 0.78 6.08
CA ARG A 369 21.58 1.88 5.88
C ARG A 369 22.09 2.83 4.79
N VAL A 370 21.20 3.24 3.89
CA VAL A 370 21.50 4.23 2.83
C VAL A 370 21.78 5.62 3.41
N ASP A 371 22.69 6.35 2.77
CA ASP A 371 23.03 7.75 3.03
C ASP A 371 22.54 8.70 1.90
N TYR A 372 21.55 8.24 1.14
CA TYR A 372 20.91 8.93 0.00
C TYR A 372 19.40 8.65 0.00
N ALA A 373 18.64 9.44 -0.76
CA ALA A 373 17.22 9.20 -1.00
C ALA A 373 16.99 7.99 -1.95
N THR A 374 15.88 7.29 -1.79
CA THR A 374 15.48 6.15 -2.65
C THR A 374 14.16 6.45 -3.37
N GLY A 375 13.20 5.53 -3.38
CA GLY A 375 11.95 5.66 -4.13
C GLY A 375 11.18 6.93 -3.78
N PRO A 376 10.66 7.67 -4.79
CA PRO A 376 9.92 8.90 -4.57
C PRO A 376 8.49 8.62 -4.10
N ILE A 377 7.82 9.65 -3.61
CA ILE A 377 6.36 9.62 -3.44
C ILE A 377 5.73 9.75 -4.84
N VAL A 378 5.06 8.69 -5.30
CA VAL A 378 4.32 8.69 -6.57
C VAL A 378 2.89 9.17 -6.35
N TRP A 379 2.41 10.06 -7.21
CA TRP A 379 1.05 10.59 -7.13
C TRP A 379 0.58 11.13 -8.49
N GLY A 380 -0.71 11.44 -8.61
CA GLY A 380 -1.26 12.08 -9.80
C GLY A 380 -2.72 11.74 -10.04
N GLU A 381 -3.34 12.51 -10.93
CA GLU A 381 -4.72 12.36 -11.40
C GLU A 381 -4.79 12.69 -12.89
N PRO A 382 -5.83 12.20 -13.60
CA PRO A 382 -5.95 12.47 -15.03
C PRO A 382 -6.01 13.95 -15.40
N GLY A 383 -5.42 14.26 -16.56
CA GLY A 383 -5.64 15.51 -17.26
C GLY A 383 -7.03 15.52 -17.93
N THR A 384 -7.73 16.65 -18.00
CA THR A 384 -7.33 18.00 -17.56
C THR A 384 -7.71 18.30 -16.10
N ASN A 385 -8.33 17.37 -15.38
CA ASN A 385 -8.84 17.60 -14.02
C ASN A 385 -7.74 18.09 -13.07
N GLY A 386 -6.54 17.51 -13.14
CA GLY A 386 -5.38 17.95 -12.35
C GLY A 386 -5.03 19.44 -12.53
N GLN A 387 -5.27 20.01 -13.71
CA GLN A 387 -5.04 21.44 -14.01
C GLN A 387 -5.89 22.35 -13.12
N HIS A 388 -7.07 21.87 -12.73
CA HIS A 388 -8.05 22.59 -11.90
C HIS A 388 -8.01 22.15 -10.43
N ALA A 389 -6.98 21.41 -10.02
CA ALA A 389 -6.83 20.92 -8.64
C ALA A 389 -5.47 21.33 -8.05
N PHE A 390 -4.37 20.76 -8.56
CA PHE A 390 -3.05 20.87 -7.92
C PHE A 390 -1.95 21.43 -8.84
N TYR A 391 -2.22 21.66 -10.12
CA TYR A 391 -1.21 22.24 -11.03
C TYR A 391 -0.79 23.66 -10.62
N GLN A 392 -1.62 24.38 -9.86
CA GLN A 392 -1.23 25.63 -9.22
C GLN A 392 0.07 25.47 -8.40
N LEU A 393 0.16 24.41 -7.60
CA LEU A 393 1.35 24.09 -6.81
C LEU A 393 2.50 23.64 -7.72
N ILE A 394 2.22 22.86 -8.76
CA ILE A 394 3.26 22.44 -9.70
C ILE A 394 3.88 23.65 -10.40
N HIS A 395 3.08 24.65 -10.81
CA HIS A 395 3.56 25.83 -11.54
C HIS A 395 4.21 26.89 -10.65
N GLN A 396 3.58 27.27 -9.54
CA GLN A 396 3.98 28.43 -8.72
C GLN A 396 4.33 28.05 -7.27
N GLY A 397 4.29 26.76 -6.91
CA GLY A 397 4.73 26.29 -5.61
C GLY A 397 6.26 26.19 -5.51
N THR A 398 6.73 25.96 -4.29
CA THR A 398 8.17 25.91 -3.94
C THR A 398 8.81 24.54 -4.12
N ARG A 399 8.08 23.56 -4.65
CA ARG A 399 8.56 22.19 -4.85
C ARG A 399 8.96 21.97 -6.30
N LEU A 400 10.06 21.25 -6.51
CA LEU A 400 10.43 20.69 -7.81
C LEU A 400 9.76 19.33 -7.98
N ILE A 401 8.97 19.18 -9.04
CA ILE A 401 8.14 17.99 -9.25
C ILE A 401 8.33 17.53 -10.70
N PRO A 402 9.19 16.52 -10.95
CA PRO A 402 9.23 15.83 -12.23
C PRO A 402 7.86 15.20 -12.54
N CYS A 403 7.38 15.39 -13.76
CA CYS A 403 6.06 14.90 -14.18
C CYS A 403 6.16 14.09 -15.47
N ASP A 404 5.54 12.91 -15.49
CA ASP A 404 5.30 12.15 -16.71
C ASP A 404 3.88 12.43 -17.21
N PHE A 405 3.79 13.14 -18.33
CA PHE A 405 2.55 13.38 -19.04
C PHE A 405 2.34 12.25 -20.05
N ILE A 406 1.20 11.57 -19.99
CA ILE A 406 0.90 10.42 -20.86
C ILE A 406 -0.37 10.70 -21.66
N ALA A 407 -0.38 10.57 -22.98
CA ALA A 407 -1.59 10.75 -23.79
C ALA A 407 -1.63 9.81 -25.01
N PRO A 408 -2.80 9.29 -25.40
CA PRO A 408 -2.94 8.62 -26.69
C PRO A 408 -3.12 9.64 -27.82
N ALA A 409 -2.42 9.44 -28.94
CA ALA A 409 -2.58 10.24 -30.15
C ALA A 409 -3.99 10.10 -30.74
N LYS A 410 -4.59 8.90 -30.64
CA LYS A 410 -5.97 8.62 -31.06
C LYS A 410 -6.85 8.30 -29.85
N THR A 411 -8.01 8.92 -29.76
CA THR A 411 -9.03 8.55 -28.78
C THR A 411 -9.82 7.32 -29.21
N LEU A 412 -10.23 6.51 -28.24
CA LEU A 412 -11.20 5.42 -28.42
C LEU A 412 -12.64 5.95 -28.59
N ASN A 413 -12.90 7.21 -28.23
CA ASN A 413 -14.24 7.82 -28.26
C ASN A 413 -14.20 9.16 -29.02
N PRO A 414 -14.21 9.16 -30.37
CA PRO A 414 -14.09 10.38 -31.19
C PRO A 414 -15.39 11.20 -31.26
N VAL A 415 -15.99 11.49 -30.10
CA VAL A 415 -17.23 12.27 -29.98
C VAL A 415 -17.05 13.68 -30.56
N ARG A 416 -18.14 14.22 -31.13
CA ARG A 416 -18.15 15.51 -31.84
C ARG A 416 -17.03 15.62 -32.88
N ASN A 417 -16.84 14.54 -33.66
CA ASN A 417 -15.80 14.44 -34.70
C ASN A 417 -14.38 14.70 -34.15
N GLY A 418 -14.10 14.24 -32.94
CA GLY A 418 -12.77 14.36 -32.32
C GLY A 418 -12.48 15.70 -31.64
N LEU A 419 -13.43 16.65 -31.59
CA LEU A 419 -13.21 17.96 -30.96
C LEU A 419 -12.73 17.85 -29.51
N HIS A 420 -13.31 16.94 -28.72
CA HIS A 420 -12.89 16.73 -27.34
C HIS A 420 -11.42 16.29 -27.24
N HIS A 421 -11.00 15.37 -28.12
CA HIS A 421 -9.63 14.88 -28.14
C HIS A 421 -8.63 15.93 -28.62
N GLN A 422 -9.03 16.77 -29.58
CA GLN A 422 -8.23 17.91 -30.02
C GLN A 422 -7.97 18.90 -28.87
N ILE A 423 -9.01 19.23 -28.09
CA ILE A 423 -8.88 20.10 -26.90
C ILE A 423 -8.00 19.44 -25.84
N LEU A 424 -8.16 18.13 -25.61
CA LEU A 424 -7.37 17.37 -24.64
C LEU A 424 -5.87 17.40 -25.00
N LEU A 425 -5.53 17.10 -26.26
CA LEU A 425 -4.15 17.12 -26.74
C LEU A 425 -3.55 18.53 -26.75
N ALA A 426 -4.34 19.56 -27.10
CA ALA A 426 -3.89 20.95 -26.99
C ALA A 426 -3.49 21.30 -25.55
N ASN A 427 -4.27 20.85 -24.56
CA ASN A 427 -3.98 21.03 -23.14
C ASN A 427 -2.76 20.21 -22.68
N PHE A 428 -2.62 18.96 -23.12
CA PHE A 428 -1.45 18.12 -22.86
C PHE A 428 -0.16 18.82 -23.31
N LEU A 429 -0.13 19.32 -24.55
CA LEU A 429 1.02 20.03 -25.12
C LEU A 429 1.28 21.34 -24.38
N ALA A 430 0.24 22.17 -24.22
CA ALA A 430 0.36 23.49 -23.61
C ALA A 430 0.86 23.45 -22.15
N GLN A 431 0.48 22.43 -21.37
CA GLN A 431 0.94 22.32 -19.98
C GLN A 431 2.44 22.03 -19.88
N THR A 432 2.96 21.10 -20.69
CA THR A 432 4.41 20.81 -20.70
C THR A 432 5.23 21.99 -21.23
N GLU A 433 4.69 22.72 -22.22
CA GLU A 433 5.29 23.95 -22.73
C GLU A 433 5.30 25.06 -21.67
N ALA A 434 4.18 25.27 -20.97
CA ALA A 434 4.07 26.28 -19.92
C ALA A 434 5.01 25.99 -18.73
N LEU A 435 5.12 24.72 -18.31
CA LEU A 435 6.03 24.30 -17.25
C LEU A 435 7.50 24.57 -17.62
N MET A 436 7.85 24.37 -18.88
CA MET A 436 9.18 24.66 -19.42
C MET A 436 9.45 26.16 -19.56
N LYS A 437 8.57 26.91 -20.23
CA LYS A 437 8.80 28.30 -20.61
C LYS A 437 8.58 29.27 -19.46
N GLY A 438 7.54 29.04 -18.65
CA GLY A 438 7.06 30.04 -17.71
C GLY A 438 6.45 31.26 -18.40
N LYS A 439 6.40 32.38 -17.67
CA LYS A 439 5.91 33.69 -18.11
C LYS A 439 6.70 34.76 -17.40
N THR A 440 7.41 35.57 -18.19
CA THR A 440 8.30 36.64 -17.70
C THR A 440 7.51 37.79 -17.09
N ARG A 441 8.23 38.65 -16.36
CA ARG A 441 7.64 39.86 -15.77
C ARG A 441 7.13 40.81 -16.85
N GLU A 442 7.86 40.94 -17.95
CA GLU A 442 7.53 41.81 -19.07
C GLU A 442 6.26 41.34 -19.78
N GLU A 443 6.14 40.03 -20.05
CA GLU A 443 4.92 39.43 -20.62
C GLU A 443 3.71 39.64 -19.69
N ALA A 444 3.86 39.36 -18.38
CA ALA A 444 2.79 39.52 -17.41
C ALA A 444 2.36 40.99 -17.22
N GLU A 445 3.31 41.93 -17.26
CA GLU A 445 3.03 43.36 -17.15
C GLU A 445 2.29 43.87 -18.40
N ALA A 446 2.70 43.42 -19.60
CA ALA A 446 2.03 43.74 -20.85
C ALA A 446 0.57 43.25 -20.85
N GLU A 447 0.31 42.02 -20.36
CA GLU A 447 -1.05 41.48 -20.21
C GLU A 447 -1.90 42.32 -19.23
N LEU A 448 -1.34 42.73 -18.09
CA LEU A 448 -2.05 43.55 -17.11
C LEU A 448 -2.39 44.94 -17.64
N LYS A 449 -1.48 45.56 -18.40
CA LYS A 449 -1.72 46.84 -19.10
C LYS A 449 -2.81 46.69 -20.17
N ALA A 450 -2.76 45.62 -20.98
CA ALA A 450 -3.78 45.35 -22.00
C ALA A 450 -5.17 45.10 -21.40
N ALA A 451 -5.24 44.55 -20.18
CA ALA A 451 -6.48 44.38 -19.41
C ALA A 451 -6.97 45.68 -18.72
N ASN A 452 -6.35 46.84 -18.99
CA ASN A 452 -6.66 48.14 -18.38
C ASN A 452 -6.56 48.13 -16.83
N THR A 453 -5.62 47.37 -16.27
CA THR A 453 -5.38 47.34 -14.82
C THR A 453 -4.75 48.66 -14.36
N PRO A 454 -5.25 49.33 -13.30
CA PRO A 454 -4.65 50.55 -12.76
C PRO A 454 -3.18 50.36 -12.34
N ALA A 455 -2.33 51.37 -12.58
CA ALA A 455 -0.88 51.26 -12.37
C ALA A 455 -0.49 50.88 -10.92
N ASP A 456 -1.20 51.43 -9.94
CA ASP A 456 -1.04 51.13 -8.50
C ASP A 456 -1.39 49.66 -8.17
N LYS A 457 -2.26 49.03 -8.95
CA LYS A 457 -2.60 47.61 -8.84
C LYS A 457 -1.65 46.72 -9.62
N ILE A 458 -1.10 47.18 -10.75
CA ILE A 458 -0.14 46.41 -11.54
C ILE A 458 1.06 46.03 -10.68
N GLU A 459 1.64 46.98 -9.96
CA GLU A 459 2.82 46.74 -9.12
C GLU A 459 2.60 45.61 -8.12
N LYS A 460 1.40 45.54 -7.52
CA LYS A 460 1.04 44.51 -6.53
C LYS A 460 0.69 43.16 -7.16
N ILE A 461 0.01 43.16 -8.31
CA ILE A 461 -0.47 41.92 -8.95
C ILE A 461 0.62 41.24 -9.76
N LEU A 462 1.53 42.02 -10.35
CA LEU A 462 2.54 41.55 -11.29
C LEU A 462 3.35 40.34 -10.77
N PRO A 463 3.91 40.33 -9.54
CA PRO A 463 4.67 39.19 -9.04
C PRO A 463 3.84 37.89 -8.99
N HIS A 464 2.52 37.98 -8.78
CA HIS A 464 1.63 36.81 -8.72
C HIS A 464 1.30 36.23 -10.10
N LYS A 465 1.54 36.98 -11.18
CA LYS A 465 1.31 36.56 -12.57
C LYS A 465 2.57 36.09 -13.29
N VAL A 466 3.73 36.15 -12.62
CA VAL A 466 4.98 35.57 -13.12
C VAL A 466 4.97 34.07 -12.89
N PHE A 467 5.49 33.34 -13.87
CA PHE A 467 5.71 31.90 -13.79
C PHE A 467 7.18 31.65 -14.08
N GLU A 468 7.91 31.07 -13.12
CA GLU A 468 9.36 30.89 -13.23
C GLU A 468 9.77 29.89 -14.34
N GLY A 469 8.87 28.98 -14.72
CA GLY A 469 9.15 27.97 -15.73
C GLY A 469 10.25 27.01 -15.29
N ASN A 470 11.01 26.49 -16.27
CA ASN A 470 12.11 25.56 -16.08
C ASN A 470 11.75 24.28 -15.28
N ARG A 471 10.48 23.82 -15.33
CA ARG A 471 9.99 22.64 -14.61
C ARG A 471 10.02 21.41 -15.53
N PRO A 472 10.69 20.31 -15.13
CA PRO A 472 10.98 19.20 -16.02
C PRO A 472 9.77 18.29 -16.25
N THR A 473 9.57 17.86 -17.50
CA THR A 473 8.50 16.93 -17.87
C THR A 473 8.95 15.90 -18.90
N THR A 474 8.45 14.69 -18.76
CA THR A 474 8.45 13.66 -19.82
C THR A 474 7.12 13.73 -20.56
N SER A 475 7.13 13.62 -21.88
CA SER A 475 5.92 13.45 -22.70
C SER A 475 5.92 12.07 -23.34
N ILE A 476 5.01 11.21 -22.90
CA ILE A 476 4.80 9.86 -23.43
C ILE A 476 3.54 9.86 -24.30
N VAL A 477 3.70 9.69 -25.61
CA VAL A 477 2.57 9.64 -26.54
C VAL A 477 2.38 8.22 -27.05
N LEU A 478 1.28 7.60 -26.64
CA LEU A 478 0.87 6.29 -27.15
C LEU A 478 0.17 6.49 -28.50
N PRO A 479 0.22 5.55 -29.47
CA PRO A 479 -0.59 5.66 -30.68
C PRO A 479 -2.10 5.62 -30.35
N ILE A 480 -2.47 4.78 -29.39
CA ILE A 480 -3.82 4.54 -28.85
C ILE A 480 -3.65 3.78 -27.53
N VAL A 481 -4.64 3.79 -26.63
CA VAL A 481 -4.65 2.89 -25.46
C VAL A 481 -5.28 1.56 -25.89
N SER A 482 -4.48 0.63 -26.39
CA SER A 482 -4.87 -0.74 -26.71
C SER A 482 -4.36 -1.70 -25.63
N PRO A 483 -4.80 -2.97 -25.59
CA PRO A 483 -4.22 -3.94 -24.67
C PRO A 483 -2.69 -4.04 -24.83
N PHE A 484 -2.19 -4.05 -26.08
CA PHE A 484 -0.75 -4.09 -26.36
C PHE A 484 -0.03 -2.85 -25.82
N THR A 485 -0.48 -1.64 -26.17
CA THR A 485 0.24 -0.42 -25.76
C THR A 485 0.16 -0.19 -24.25
N LEU A 486 -0.92 -0.59 -23.58
CA LEU A 486 -1.02 -0.58 -22.13
C LEU A 486 -0.02 -1.55 -21.50
N GLY A 487 0.09 -2.78 -22.03
CA GLY A 487 1.05 -3.78 -21.55
C GLY A 487 2.49 -3.30 -21.67
N LEU A 488 2.82 -2.73 -22.83
CA LEU A 488 4.11 -2.09 -23.09
C LEU A 488 4.38 -1.00 -22.04
N LEU A 489 3.44 -0.05 -21.86
CA LEU A 489 3.61 1.06 -20.94
C LEU A 489 3.84 0.61 -19.50
N ILE A 490 3.04 -0.34 -19.00
CA ILE A 490 3.19 -0.85 -17.63
C ILE A 490 4.58 -1.46 -17.44
N ALA A 491 5.01 -2.32 -18.36
CA ALA A 491 6.30 -3.00 -18.28
C ALA A 491 7.50 -2.04 -18.36
N LEU A 492 7.39 -0.92 -19.10
CA LEU A 492 8.42 0.12 -19.09
C LEU A 492 8.61 0.72 -17.70
N TYR A 493 7.52 0.97 -16.96
CA TYR A 493 7.62 1.45 -15.57
C TYR A 493 8.11 0.37 -14.62
N GLU A 494 7.74 -0.90 -14.80
CA GLU A 494 8.30 -2.00 -14.00
C GLU A 494 9.84 -2.05 -14.13
N HIS A 495 10.36 -1.92 -15.36
CA HIS A 495 11.80 -1.90 -15.62
C HIS A 495 12.46 -0.60 -15.14
N LYS A 496 11.78 0.55 -15.21
CA LYS A 496 12.24 1.80 -14.56
C LYS A 496 12.49 1.57 -13.07
N ILE A 497 11.51 0.98 -12.38
CA ILE A 497 11.57 0.71 -10.93
C ILE A 497 12.72 -0.25 -10.62
N PHE A 498 12.90 -1.30 -11.42
CA PHE A 498 14.03 -2.22 -11.30
C PHE A 498 15.38 -1.50 -11.40
N VAL A 499 15.58 -0.70 -12.45
CA VAL A 499 16.85 -0.01 -12.68
C VAL A 499 17.16 0.92 -11.50
N GLN A 500 16.19 1.70 -11.02
CA GLN A 500 16.38 2.55 -9.84
C GLN A 500 16.78 1.75 -8.59
N GLY A 501 16.13 0.61 -8.34
CA GLY A 501 16.48 -0.29 -7.24
C GLY A 501 17.91 -0.80 -7.32
N VAL A 502 18.38 -1.14 -8.53
CA VAL A 502 19.77 -1.54 -8.77
C VAL A 502 20.76 -0.39 -8.50
N ILE A 503 20.48 0.81 -9.02
CA ILE A 503 21.32 2.00 -8.76
C ILE A 503 21.49 2.23 -7.25
N TRP A 504 20.38 2.16 -6.52
CA TRP A 504 20.34 2.37 -5.07
C TRP A 504 20.81 1.16 -4.24
N ASP A 505 21.15 0.04 -4.87
CA ASP A 505 21.59 -1.20 -4.21
C ASP A 505 20.59 -1.74 -3.17
N ILE A 506 19.29 -1.56 -3.42
CA ILE A 506 18.19 -2.01 -2.55
C ILE A 506 17.46 -3.23 -3.12
N ASN A 507 16.61 -3.86 -2.32
CA ASN A 507 15.71 -4.91 -2.80
C ASN A 507 14.35 -4.35 -3.25
N SER A 508 14.10 -4.28 -4.55
CA SER A 508 12.81 -3.85 -5.10
C SER A 508 11.68 -4.86 -4.90
N TYR A 509 11.97 -6.07 -4.42
CA TYR A 509 11.05 -7.21 -4.53
C TYR A 509 10.60 -7.81 -3.20
N ASP A 510 11.06 -7.29 -2.07
CA ASP A 510 10.52 -7.58 -0.73
C ASP A 510 9.59 -6.46 -0.23
N GLN A 511 8.94 -6.65 0.93
CA GLN A 511 8.04 -5.66 1.55
C GLN A 511 7.92 -5.81 3.09
N TRP A 512 9.04 -5.91 3.80
CA TRP A 512 9.06 -6.11 5.26
C TRP A 512 8.28 -5.04 6.06
N GLY A 513 8.30 -3.78 5.60
CA GLY A 513 7.68 -2.66 6.31
C GLY A 513 6.14 -2.69 6.35
N GLY A 514 5.50 -3.17 5.27
CA GLY A 514 4.03 -3.23 5.19
C GLY A 514 3.42 -4.50 5.77
N VAL A 515 4.11 -5.64 5.66
CA VAL A 515 3.55 -6.94 6.04
C VAL A 515 3.91 -7.36 7.47
N VAL A 516 5.10 -7.07 7.98
CA VAL A 516 5.53 -7.65 9.28
C VAL A 516 5.16 -6.80 10.49
N LEU A 517 5.20 -5.47 10.38
CA LEU A 517 4.76 -4.60 11.46
C LEU A 517 3.22 -4.52 11.50
N VAL A 518 2.58 -4.26 10.36
CA VAL A 518 1.14 -3.97 10.29
C VAL A 518 0.24 -5.20 10.19
N VAL A 519 0.72 -6.42 9.93
CA VAL A 519 -0.14 -7.62 10.11
C VAL A 519 -0.15 -8.06 11.58
N ASN A 520 0.96 -7.83 12.29
CA ASN A 520 1.06 -8.14 13.72
C ASN A 520 0.46 -7.05 14.62
N LEU A 521 0.40 -5.78 14.16
CA LEU A 521 -0.09 -4.66 14.97
C LEU A 521 -1.62 -4.60 15.15
N PRO A 522 -2.51 -4.86 14.17
CA PRO A 522 -3.96 -4.89 14.36
C PRO A 522 -4.39 -6.01 15.30
N LEU A 523 -3.68 -7.15 15.27
CA LEU A 523 -3.76 -8.18 16.30
C LEU A 523 -3.43 -7.62 17.70
N LEU A 524 -2.59 -6.58 17.78
CA LEU A 524 -2.14 -5.94 19.02
C LEU A 524 -2.79 -4.58 19.35
N MET A 525 -3.54 -3.92 18.46
CA MET A 525 -3.84 -2.47 18.54
C MET A 525 -5.30 -2.07 18.32
N THR A 526 -6.19 -2.93 17.83
CA THR A 526 -7.60 -2.59 18.04
C THR A 526 -7.94 -2.94 19.48
N ASP A 527 -8.47 -1.96 20.21
CA ASP A 527 -8.95 -2.17 21.57
C ASP A 527 -9.87 -3.41 21.55
N ASN A 528 -10.77 -3.56 20.58
CA ASN A 528 -11.58 -4.78 20.39
C ASN A 528 -10.83 -6.12 20.30
N THR A 529 -9.62 -6.20 19.73
CA THR A 529 -8.83 -7.45 19.70
C THR A 529 -8.15 -7.74 21.03
N ARG A 530 -7.58 -6.75 21.73
CA ARG A 530 -7.09 -6.94 23.11
C ARG A 530 -8.22 -7.26 24.09
N ARG A 531 -9.42 -6.71 23.84
CA ARG A 531 -10.65 -6.95 24.60
C ARG A 531 -11.19 -8.37 24.37
N LEU A 532 -11.12 -8.87 23.13
CA LEU A 532 -11.40 -10.26 22.78
C LEU A 532 -10.32 -11.21 23.32
N GLU A 533 -9.05 -10.82 23.36
CA GLU A 533 -7.98 -11.61 23.99
C GLU A 533 -8.16 -11.71 25.51
N LEU A 534 -8.50 -10.63 26.22
CA LEU A 534 -8.85 -10.70 27.65
C LEU A 534 -10.09 -11.56 27.93
N THR A 535 -11.00 -11.68 26.97
CA THR A 535 -12.19 -12.55 27.07
C THR A 535 -11.89 -14.01 26.68
N ASN A 536 -11.03 -14.25 25.67
CA ASN A 536 -10.75 -15.57 25.10
C ASN A 536 -9.48 -16.24 25.66
N ARG A 537 -8.52 -15.45 26.15
CA ARG A 537 -7.23 -15.83 26.74
C ARG A 537 -6.86 -14.86 27.88
N PRO A 538 -7.68 -14.77 28.93
CA PRO A 538 -7.34 -13.94 30.06
C PRO A 538 -6.00 -14.34 30.69
N PRO A 539 -5.25 -13.40 31.30
CA PRO A 539 -4.21 -13.74 32.25
C PRO A 539 -4.76 -14.67 33.33
N GLU A 540 -3.91 -15.59 33.81
CA GLU A 540 -4.31 -16.57 34.82
C GLU A 540 -4.89 -15.86 36.06
N GLY A 541 -6.07 -16.30 36.49
CA GLY A 541 -6.78 -15.71 37.63
C GLY A 541 -7.49 -14.38 37.34
N ILE A 542 -7.61 -13.93 36.09
CA ILE A 542 -8.34 -12.69 35.75
C ILE A 542 -9.45 -13.02 34.75
N LEU A 543 -10.60 -12.37 34.86
CA LEU A 543 -11.62 -12.31 33.80
C LEU A 543 -12.03 -10.86 33.68
N ALA A 544 -12.07 -10.29 32.47
CA ALA A 544 -12.45 -8.91 32.26
C ALA A 544 -13.22 -8.73 30.95
N ALA A 545 -14.38 -8.09 31.01
CA ALA A 545 -15.22 -7.84 29.85
C ALA A 545 -16.00 -6.51 29.99
N PRO A 546 -16.41 -5.88 28.88
CA PRO A 546 -17.38 -4.78 28.91
C PRO A 546 -18.68 -5.20 29.59
N LEU A 547 -19.34 -4.26 30.26
CA LEU A 547 -20.65 -4.49 30.89
C LEU A 547 -21.78 -4.67 29.85
N ASP A 548 -21.64 -4.06 28.68
CA ASP A 548 -22.61 -4.10 27.58
C ASP A 548 -21.86 -4.00 26.23
N GLU A 549 -22.42 -4.62 25.19
CA GLU A 549 -21.92 -4.55 23.81
C GLU A 549 -22.00 -3.14 23.22
N ASP A 550 -22.88 -2.28 23.77
CA ASP A 550 -23.06 -0.90 23.34
C ASP A 550 -22.28 0.13 24.19
N ASN A 551 -21.77 -0.26 25.38
CA ASN A 551 -21.04 0.63 26.28
C ASN A 551 -19.65 0.10 26.64
N PHE A 552 -18.67 0.49 25.82
CA PHE A 552 -17.28 0.07 25.96
C PHE A 552 -16.48 0.82 27.04
N PHE A 553 -17.06 1.86 27.68
CA PHE A 553 -16.36 2.66 28.70
C PHE A 553 -16.48 2.10 30.12
N GLU A 554 -17.29 1.06 30.32
CA GLU A 554 -17.52 0.46 31.63
C GLU A 554 -17.34 -1.05 31.56
N TRP A 555 -16.47 -1.56 32.41
CA TRP A 555 -16.00 -2.95 32.39
C TRP A 555 -16.23 -3.61 33.73
N GLU A 556 -16.51 -4.91 33.70
CA GLU A 556 -16.54 -5.76 34.87
C GLU A 556 -15.37 -6.74 34.82
N CYS A 557 -14.75 -6.94 35.98
CA CYS A 557 -13.59 -7.81 36.13
C CYS A 557 -13.79 -8.73 37.34
N LEU A 558 -13.35 -9.98 37.23
CA LEU A 558 -13.20 -10.91 38.35
C LEU A 558 -11.71 -11.21 38.50
N ILE A 559 -11.18 -10.98 39.70
CA ILE A 559 -9.76 -11.20 39.99
C ILE A 559 -9.66 -12.24 41.08
N THR A 560 -9.02 -13.36 40.77
CA THR A 560 -8.63 -14.39 41.73
C THR A 560 -7.45 -13.88 42.54
N GLY A 561 -7.51 -14.05 43.87
CA GLY A 561 -6.41 -13.66 44.74
C GLY A 561 -5.13 -14.46 44.43
N PRO A 562 -3.95 -13.82 44.43
CA PRO A 562 -2.70 -14.49 44.09
C PRO A 562 -2.38 -15.64 45.05
N GLU A 563 -1.75 -16.70 44.55
CA GLU A 563 -1.24 -17.81 45.36
C GLU A 563 -0.22 -17.33 46.39
N ASP A 564 -0.05 -18.07 47.48
CA ASP A 564 0.85 -17.75 48.61
C ASP A 564 0.57 -16.41 49.32
N THR A 565 -0.63 -15.84 49.15
CA THR A 565 -1.09 -14.63 49.85
C THR A 565 -2.28 -14.90 50.76
N CYS A 566 -2.60 -13.97 51.67
CA CYS A 566 -3.81 -14.03 52.48
C CYS A 566 -5.12 -13.81 51.68
N PHE A 567 -5.02 -13.50 50.40
CA PHE A 567 -6.15 -13.39 49.47
C PHE A 567 -6.32 -14.63 48.59
N ALA A 568 -5.41 -15.61 48.68
CA ALA A 568 -5.43 -16.82 47.88
C ALA A 568 -6.80 -17.52 47.94
N ASN A 569 -7.24 -18.06 46.81
CA ASN A 569 -8.55 -18.69 46.60
C ASN A 569 -9.77 -17.74 46.64
N GLY A 570 -9.60 -16.46 46.99
CA GLY A 570 -10.66 -15.47 46.91
C GLY A 570 -10.97 -15.07 45.46
N VAL A 571 -12.21 -14.65 45.20
CA VAL A 571 -12.61 -14.06 43.92
C VAL A 571 -13.19 -12.68 44.16
N PHE A 572 -12.50 -11.66 43.64
CA PHE A 572 -12.78 -10.26 43.93
C PHE A 572 -13.35 -9.57 42.69
N PRO A 573 -14.67 -9.33 42.64
CA PRO A 573 -15.28 -8.57 41.55
C PRO A 573 -14.87 -7.10 41.61
N ALA A 574 -14.60 -6.52 40.44
CA ALA A 574 -14.18 -5.15 40.26
C ALA A 574 -14.79 -4.54 39.00
N ARG A 575 -14.71 -3.21 38.88
CA ARG A 575 -15.11 -2.46 37.70
C ARG A 575 -14.03 -1.49 37.27
N ILE A 576 -13.88 -1.35 35.96
CA ILE A 576 -12.99 -0.36 35.33
C ILE A 576 -13.84 0.62 34.53
N SER A 577 -13.63 1.91 34.76
CA SER A 577 -14.32 3.02 34.09
C SER A 577 -13.30 3.84 33.29
N PHE A 578 -13.55 3.99 31.99
CA PHE A 578 -12.68 4.71 31.08
C PHE A 578 -13.21 6.14 30.87
N PRO A 579 -12.35 7.18 30.97
CA PRO A 579 -12.77 8.54 30.70
C PRO A 579 -12.98 8.77 29.20
N GLN A 580 -13.73 9.81 28.83
CA GLN A 580 -14.04 10.12 27.43
C GLN A 580 -12.82 10.53 26.60
N ASP A 581 -11.76 11.01 27.25
CA ASP A 581 -10.48 11.38 26.64
C ASP A 581 -9.43 10.26 26.75
N TYR A 582 -9.83 9.04 27.12
CA TYR A 582 -8.95 7.87 27.06
C TYR A 582 -8.39 7.68 25.63
N PRO A 583 -7.10 7.33 25.45
CA PRO A 583 -6.10 6.96 26.46
C PRO A 583 -5.28 8.12 27.04
N LEU A 584 -5.64 9.39 26.83
CA LEU A 584 -4.89 10.52 27.38
C LEU A 584 -4.97 10.57 28.91
N SER A 585 -6.16 10.37 29.46
CA SER A 585 -6.38 10.21 30.90
C SER A 585 -6.48 8.73 31.29
N PRO A 586 -5.99 8.35 32.49
CA PRO A 586 -6.07 6.98 32.97
C PRO A 586 -7.51 6.54 33.21
N PRO A 587 -7.80 5.23 33.08
CA PRO A 587 -9.03 4.67 33.59
C PRO A 587 -9.04 4.69 35.13
N LYS A 588 -10.21 4.47 35.72
CA LYS A 588 -10.40 4.30 37.16
C LYS A 588 -10.82 2.87 37.44
N MET A 589 -10.33 2.28 38.52
CA MET A 589 -10.72 0.93 38.93
C MET A 589 -11.23 0.92 40.37
N ARG A 590 -12.25 0.10 40.64
CA ARG A 590 -12.75 -0.14 41.99
C ARG A 590 -13.18 -1.59 42.18
N PHE A 591 -12.94 -2.17 43.34
CA PHE A 591 -13.58 -3.41 43.75
C PHE A 591 -15.05 -3.17 44.11
N THR A 592 -15.93 -4.10 43.75
CA THR A 592 -17.37 -4.05 44.09
C THR A 592 -17.71 -4.89 45.32
N CYS A 593 -16.76 -5.69 45.79
CA CYS A 593 -16.80 -6.36 47.09
C CYS A 593 -16.07 -5.56 48.17
N ASP A 594 -16.35 -5.88 49.44
CA ASP A 594 -15.54 -5.38 50.55
C ASP A 594 -14.12 -5.95 50.47
N LEU A 595 -13.11 -5.09 50.55
CA LEU A 595 -11.72 -5.52 50.51
C LEU A 595 -10.88 -4.64 51.46
N PHE A 596 -10.19 -5.28 52.40
CA PHE A 596 -9.36 -4.59 53.39
C PHE A 596 -7.89 -4.66 52.96
N HIS A 597 -7.38 -3.58 52.35
CA HIS A 597 -6.05 -3.57 51.73
C HIS A 597 -5.39 -2.18 51.82
N PRO A 598 -4.05 -2.08 52.04
CA PRO A 598 -3.33 -0.80 52.11
C PRO A 598 -3.56 0.15 50.92
N ASN A 599 -3.64 -0.38 49.69
CA ASN A 599 -3.80 0.42 48.45
C ASN A 599 -5.25 0.54 47.95
N ILE A 600 -6.24 0.23 48.77
CA ILE A 600 -7.67 0.29 48.39
C ILE A 600 -8.42 1.19 49.38
N TYR A 601 -9.11 2.20 48.85
CA TYR A 601 -9.95 3.10 49.64
C TYR A 601 -11.16 2.37 50.23
N GLN A 602 -11.79 2.95 51.26
CA GLN A 602 -12.99 2.37 51.89
C GLN A 602 -14.18 2.18 50.92
N ASP A 603 -14.21 2.95 49.84
CA ASP A 603 -15.23 2.84 48.78
C ASP A 603 -14.84 1.85 47.66
N GLY A 604 -13.76 1.10 47.85
CA GLY A 604 -13.26 0.08 46.92
C GLY A 604 -12.36 0.62 45.81
N ARG A 605 -12.17 1.95 45.68
CA ARG A 605 -11.28 2.51 44.65
C ARG A 605 -9.84 2.05 44.84
N VAL A 606 -9.19 1.70 43.74
CA VAL A 606 -7.79 1.25 43.70
C VAL A 606 -6.85 2.45 43.55
N CYS A 607 -5.79 2.48 44.35
CA CYS A 607 -4.75 3.51 44.32
C CYS A 607 -3.40 2.87 43.96
N ILE A 608 -3.03 2.91 42.68
CA ILE A 608 -1.74 2.43 42.16
C ILE A 608 -1.25 3.40 41.08
N SER A 609 0.07 3.54 40.94
CA SER A 609 0.70 4.56 40.08
C SER A 609 0.20 4.54 38.64
N ILE A 610 -0.02 3.35 38.07
CA ILE A 610 -0.53 3.19 36.69
C ILE A 610 -1.93 3.80 36.47
N LEU A 611 -2.69 4.08 37.54
CA LEU A 611 -4.01 4.73 37.47
C LEU A 611 -3.94 6.24 37.79
N HIS A 612 -2.77 6.77 38.09
CA HIS A 612 -2.57 8.19 38.35
C HIS A 612 -2.29 8.97 37.06
N ALA A 613 -2.69 10.25 37.03
CA ALA A 613 -2.56 11.11 35.86
C ALA A 613 -1.11 11.17 35.32
N PRO A 614 -0.92 11.25 33.99
CA PRO A 614 0.42 11.29 33.38
C PRO A 614 1.21 12.53 33.82
N GLY A 615 2.54 12.44 33.78
CA GLY A 615 3.46 13.54 34.12
C GLY A 615 4.18 13.33 35.45
N ASP A 616 4.81 14.39 35.94
CA ASP A 616 5.56 14.37 37.21
C ASP A 616 4.60 14.32 38.40
N ASP A 617 4.93 13.50 39.40
CA ASP A 617 4.15 13.40 40.62
C ASP A 617 4.30 14.67 41.48
N PRO A 618 3.21 15.40 41.81
CA PRO A 618 3.28 16.61 42.62
C PRO A 618 3.87 16.39 44.01
N THR A 619 3.86 15.15 44.50
CA THR A 619 4.36 14.77 45.82
C THR A 619 5.75 14.13 45.79
N GLY A 620 6.30 13.85 44.60
CA GLY A 620 7.63 13.27 44.40
C GLY A 620 7.78 11.81 44.81
N TYR A 621 6.69 11.08 45.05
CA TYR A 621 6.71 9.67 45.46
C TYR A 621 6.79 8.71 44.27
N GLU A 622 6.36 9.15 43.09
CA GLU A 622 6.31 8.32 41.88
C GLU A 622 7.04 9.02 40.71
N SER A 623 7.76 8.25 39.91
CA SER A 623 8.32 8.73 38.65
C SER A 623 7.25 8.82 37.56
N SER A 624 7.46 9.70 36.58
CA SER A 624 6.58 9.81 35.41
C SER A 624 6.50 8.51 34.59
N SER A 625 7.50 7.63 34.69
CA SER A 625 7.48 6.28 34.07
C SER A 625 6.60 5.26 34.80
N GLU A 626 6.31 5.47 36.08
CA GLU A 626 5.45 4.58 36.89
C GLU A 626 3.96 4.97 36.76
N ARG A 627 3.69 6.20 36.33
CA ARG A 627 2.34 6.74 36.17
C ARG A 627 1.70 6.33 34.84
N TRP A 628 0.45 6.71 34.65
CA TRP A 628 -0.27 6.41 33.41
C TRP A 628 0.47 6.95 32.20
N SER A 629 0.53 6.14 31.15
CA SER A 629 0.98 6.56 29.84
C SER A 629 0.04 5.98 28.77
N PRO A 630 -0.33 6.75 27.73
CA PRO A 630 -1.22 6.27 26.67
C PRO A 630 -0.74 5.00 25.93
N VAL A 631 0.51 4.57 26.13
CA VAL A 631 1.06 3.32 25.58
C VAL A 631 0.78 2.07 26.43
N GLN A 632 0.27 2.24 27.67
CA GLN A 632 -0.02 1.14 28.59
C GLN A 632 -1.35 0.46 28.24
N SER A 633 -1.51 -0.82 28.60
CA SER A 633 -2.68 -1.65 28.29
C SER A 633 -3.56 -1.92 29.52
N ILE A 634 -4.83 -2.29 29.28
CA ILE A 634 -5.76 -2.76 30.33
C ILE A 634 -5.20 -4.01 31.03
N GLU A 635 -4.60 -4.92 30.27
CA GLU A 635 -3.91 -6.08 30.82
C GLU A 635 -2.83 -5.68 31.83
N LYS A 636 -2.01 -4.67 31.51
CA LYS A 636 -0.98 -4.17 32.43
C LYS A 636 -1.60 -3.58 33.71
N ILE A 637 -2.74 -2.89 33.62
CA ILE A 637 -3.49 -2.41 34.79
C ILE A 637 -3.92 -3.60 35.66
N LEU A 638 -4.54 -4.61 35.07
CA LEU A 638 -5.05 -5.78 35.79
C LEU A 638 -3.92 -6.59 36.45
N LEU A 639 -2.79 -6.78 35.75
CA LEU A 639 -1.60 -7.41 36.31
C LEU A 639 -0.99 -6.59 37.44
N SER A 640 -0.96 -5.26 37.33
CA SER A 640 -0.52 -4.37 38.42
C SER A 640 -1.44 -4.48 39.64
N VAL A 641 -2.74 -4.70 39.46
CA VAL A 641 -3.67 -4.94 40.57
C VAL A 641 -3.42 -6.29 41.24
N VAL A 642 -3.19 -7.36 40.48
CA VAL A 642 -2.81 -8.68 41.03
C VAL A 642 -1.50 -8.58 41.81
N SER A 643 -0.49 -7.90 41.24
CA SER A 643 0.78 -7.64 41.92
C SER A 643 0.59 -6.86 43.22
N MET A 644 -0.31 -5.86 43.22
CA MET A 644 -0.63 -5.06 44.40
C MET A 644 -1.32 -5.86 45.51
N LEU A 645 -2.17 -6.84 45.15
CA LEU A 645 -2.77 -7.75 46.14
C LEU A 645 -1.73 -8.69 46.78
N ALA A 646 -0.69 -9.05 46.04
CA ALA A 646 0.39 -9.89 46.55
C ALA A 646 1.34 -9.11 47.46
N GLU A 647 1.74 -7.92 47.02
CA GLU A 647 2.70 -7.05 47.71
C GLU A 647 2.11 -5.64 47.84
N PRO A 648 1.42 -5.34 48.96
CA PRO A 648 0.89 -4.01 49.19
C PRO A 648 2.00 -2.99 49.38
N ASN A 649 1.79 -1.79 48.85
CA ASN A 649 2.61 -0.62 49.19
C ASN A 649 2.02 0.05 50.44
N ASP A 650 2.78 0.02 51.54
CA ASP A 650 2.43 0.59 52.83
C ASP A 650 3.14 1.92 53.15
N GLU A 651 3.97 2.43 52.24
CA GLU A 651 4.64 3.72 52.33
C GLU A 651 3.69 4.88 51.97
N SER A 652 2.81 4.67 50.99
CA SER A 652 1.76 5.63 50.59
C SER A 652 0.38 4.94 50.51
N PRO A 653 -0.21 4.55 51.64
CA PRO A 653 -1.43 3.75 51.64
C PRO A 653 -2.70 4.59 51.45
N ALA A 654 -3.62 4.08 50.63
CA ALA A 654 -4.99 4.57 50.53
C ALA A 654 -5.82 4.26 51.81
N ASN A 655 -5.47 3.19 52.52
CA ASN A 655 -6.08 2.78 53.78
C ASN A 655 -5.03 2.65 54.89
N VAL A 656 -4.91 3.73 55.68
CA VAL A 656 -3.92 3.85 56.76
C VAL A 656 -4.08 2.76 57.83
N ASN A 657 -5.31 2.35 58.14
CA ASN A 657 -5.55 1.30 59.13
C ASN A 657 -5.08 -0.07 58.63
N ALA A 658 -5.36 -0.39 57.36
CA ALA A 658 -4.88 -1.61 56.73
C ALA A 658 -3.36 -1.64 56.65
N ALA A 659 -2.71 -0.53 56.29
CA ALA A 659 -1.25 -0.43 56.23
C ALA A 659 -0.59 -0.52 57.63
N LYS A 660 -1.16 0.13 58.63
CA LYS A 660 -0.67 0.01 60.02
C LYS A 660 -0.78 -1.43 60.51
N MET A 661 -1.91 -2.07 60.28
CA MET A 661 -2.12 -3.47 60.67
C MET A 661 -1.22 -4.43 59.89
N TRP A 662 -1.02 -4.19 58.59
CA TRP A 662 -0.07 -4.94 57.77
C TRP A 662 1.35 -4.92 58.36
N ARG A 663 1.80 -3.77 58.87
CA ARG A 663 3.13 -3.59 59.49
C ARG A 663 3.24 -4.11 60.92
N GLU A 664 2.25 -3.80 61.75
CA GLU A 664 2.33 -3.96 63.21
C GLU A 664 1.62 -5.22 63.73
N ASP A 665 0.61 -5.73 63.03
CA ASP A 665 -0.19 -6.90 63.43
C ASP A 665 -0.60 -7.74 62.21
N ARG A 666 0.39 -8.43 61.64
CA ARG A 666 0.24 -9.26 60.45
C ARG A 666 -0.84 -10.33 60.62
N ALA A 667 -0.90 -10.96 61.79
CA ALA A 667 -1.83 -12.05 62.07
C ALA A 667 -3.29 -11.56 62.08
N GLN A 668 -3.54 -10.38 62.65
CA GLN A 668 -4.88 -9.78 62.61
C GLN A 668 -5.27 -9.37 61.18
N PHE A 669 -4.33 -8.83 60.40
CA PHE A 669 -4.57 -8.51 58.99
C PHE A 669 -5.00 -9.75 58.19
N GLU A 670 -4.22 -10.83 58.28
CA GLU A 670 -4.47 -12.08 57.58
C GLU A 670 -5.80 -12.70 57.99
N LYS A 671 -6.21 -12.58 59.26
CA LYS A 671 -7.53 -13.03 59.74
C LYS A 671 -8.68 -12.26 59.12
N ILE A 672 -8.54 -10.94 58.96
CA ILE A 672 -9.55 -10.12 58.29
C ILE A 672 -9.62 -10.50 56.80
N ALA A 673 -8.47 -10.66 56.15
CA ALA A 673 -8.39 -11.08 54.75
C ALA A 673 -9.03 -12.47 54.53
N ASP A 674 -8.74 -13.47 55.38
CA ASP A 674 -9.33 -14.81 55.30
C ASP A 674 -10.86 -14.78 55.44
N ASN A 675 -11.38 -13.96 56.35
CA ASN A 675 -12.84 -13.78 56.49
C ASN A 675 -13.47 -13.14 55.24
N LEU A 676 -12.76 -12.23 54.56
CA LEU A 676 -13.20 -11.66 53.29
C LEU A 676 -13.14 -12.70 52.16
N VAL A 677 -12.08 -13.49 52.07
CA VAL A 677 -11.98 -14.62 51.13
C VAL A 677 -13.14 -15.59 51.32
N ARG A 678 -13.41 -16.02 52.57
CA ARG A 678 -14.55 -16.88 52.91
C ARG A 678 -15.88 -16.27 52.47
N LYS A 679 -16.07 -14.95 52.65
CA LYS A 679 -17.26 -14.23 52.20
C LYS A 679 -17.42 -14.28 50.68
N THR A 680 -16.34 -14.14 49.91
CA THR A 680 -16.39 -14.27 48.44
C THR A 680 -16.76 -15.69 47.98
N LEU A 681 -16.44 -16.70 48.79
CA LEU A 681 -16.73 -18.12 48.53
C LEU A 681 -18.04 -18.62 49.19
N CYS A 682 -18.82 -17.73 49.82
CA CYS A 682 -20.03 -18.09 50.58
C CYS A 682 -19.79 -19.11 51.71
N LEU A 683 -18.61 -19.10 52.35
CA LEU A 683 -18.22 -19.97 53.45
C LEU A 683 -18.47 -19.32 54.83
N PRO A 684 -18.66 -20.11 55.92
CA PRO A 684 -18.76 -19.59 57.28
C PRO A 684 -17.49 -18.85 57.72
N GLN A 685 -17.64 -17.77 58.50
CA GLN A 685 -16.53 -17.00 59.08
C GLN A 685 -15.70 -17.85 60.06
N SER A 686 -14.40 -17.54 60.18
CA SER A 686 -13.53 -18.21 61.15
C SER A 686 -13.91 -17.81 62.59
N GLU A 687 -14.10 -18.80 63.47
CA GLU A 687 -14.33 -18.56 64.90
C GLU A 687 -13.05 -18.05 65.59
N SER A 688 -13.26 -17.25 66.64
CA SER A 688 -12.31 -16.34 67.31
C SER A 688 -10.95 -16.92 67.65
#